data_AF-A0A2T4U0Q7-F1
#
_entry.id   AF-A0A2T4U0Q7-F1
#
_cell.length_a   1.000
_cell.length_b   1.000
_cell.length_c   1.000
_cell.angle_alpha   90.00
_cell.angle_beta   90.00
_cell.angle_gamma   90.00
#
_symmetry.space_group_name_H-M   'P 1'
#
loop_
_entity.id
_entity.type
_entity.pdbx_description
1 polymer ?
#
loop_
_entity_poly.entity_id
_entity_poly.type
_entity_poly.pdbx_seq_one_letter_code
_entity_poly.pdbx_strand_id
1 'polypeptide(L)'
;MIVPFSGERRRRKRGAEMTPSGRSAALAIKEPMHQCAESQQTLLLPQANKYRTLRIVLVKPSQYDDDGYVTRFWKGVLPSNTLSVLRGLTEDIKERRALGDIAIQVDTFDEVAEKIPVAQIVKWSRHPSTKLVVCLVGVQTTQFPRALAMGKQFREYGIDVMIGGFHTSGTINMLGDQGPDIQELYRESIVVVSGEVEGHWEGILADLLNGQLKPLYSFAQDLKNLVDIEKAPLPVISPKTMKHFARPNFGTVETSRGCPFSCSFCTIINVQGRMMRERSPEAITDLIRRNFSERGINFYFFTDDNFARKKWWRETFESIIRLREEGIKITFMMQVDLAHKPQDFVRLAAEAGCTQVFVGMESVNPDNLKAQGKGQNKVDEYQAIIREWHDVAVAVHVAYIIGLPFDTKAQVALDIQYLIDEIQADQVSFFMLTPMPGAQDHLEMIERGEWMDPDFNKRDSFHPTTRHPHMTAEEWTSAYEAAWKSFYGKENLTKVLSRWSHDPYTYWNLFNLYVWYKNAALIEKQHPMVAGFFRLKDRLTRRSGFSIDPLPVHLWKRTKEICRLFVAWARFVKEMEEIWLQTRPRSERERQFFDEVQRIQGEIWQTLKIAEWQKAYSDVKTAMPAKARALLDPFEELSSKLLLSRNDLNAFLKKWGSLQAKIQTLQRGWAWGDGPAKKWLEQIQALHRDAWQGMKVHEWQAVYSGFKGRLPSRLDLRYARFDALSNRMVCSRQDLNTFQTRTRGRLSGMRFWNFQPFRFAGTFFKEFLLIITFARSVFASFRSELPRAIQQ
;
A
#
# COMPACT_ATOMS: atom_id res chain seq x y z
N MET A 1 -22.13 -2.90 37.13
CA MET A 1 -23.21 -3.23 38.08
C MET A 1 -22.63 -3.15 39.48
N ILE A 2 -23.14 -2.20 40.26
CA ILE A 2 -22.74 -1.83 41.63
C ILE A 2 -23.51 -2.70 42.61
N VAL A 3 -22.87 -3.37 43.59
CA VAL A 3 -23.37 -3.57 44.97
C VAL A 3 -22.24 -4.15 45.90
N PRO A 4 -22.31 -4.10 47.25
CA PRO A 4 -21.57 -3.10 48.03
C PRO A 4 -20.80 -3.66 49.25
N PHE A 5 -20.17 -2.73 49.97
CA PHE A 5 -19.68 -2.85 51.34
C PHE A 5 -20.75 -3.32 52.35
N SER A 6 -20.34 -4.17 53.29
CA SER A 6 -20.83 -4.12 54.67
C SER A 6 -19.67 -4.46 55.61
N GLY A 7 -19.48 -3.63 56.64
CA GLY A 7 -18.53 -3.88 57.72
C GLY A 7 -19.28 -4.22 58.99
N GLU A 8 -18.67 -4.98 59.87
CA GLU A 8 -19.01 -4.95 61.29
C GLU A 8 -17.81 -5.36 62.17
N ARG A 9 -17.55 -4.53 63.18
CA ARG A 9 -16.55 -4.72 64.23
C ARG A 9 -17.08 -5.68 65.29
N ARG A 10 -16.21 -6.53 65.87
CA ARG A 10 -16.28 -6.84 67.31
C ARG A 10 -14.93 -7.24 67.90
N ARG A 11 -14.54 -6.51 68.96
CA ARG A 11 -13.45 -6.79 69.91
C ARG A 11 -13.78 -8.01 70.78
N ARG A 12 -12.77 -8.80 71.17
CA ARG A 12 -12.52 -9.15 72.59
C ARG A 12 -11.08 -9.66 72.83
N LYS A 13 -10.66 -9.51 74.09
CA LYS A 13 -9.30 -9.47 74.68
C LYS A 13 -8.96 -10.79 75.42
N ARG A 14 -7.64 -10.93 75.74
CA ARG A 14 -6.97 -11.75 76.81
C ARG A 14 -6.87 -13.26 76.52
N GLY A 15 -5.80 -14.01 76.83
CA GLY A 15 -4.53 -13.77 77.53
C GLY A 15 -4.00 -15.12 78.09
N ALA A 16 -2.68 -15.20 78.34
CA ALA A 16 -1.94 -16.15 79.21
C ALA A 16 -1.23 -17.42 78.62
N GLU A 17 0.11 -17.34 78.66
CA GLU A 17 1.13 -18.24 79.26
C GLU A 17 1.43 -19.70 78.80
N MET A 18 2.70 -19.85 78.36
CA MET A 18 3.77 -20.86 78.66
C MET A 18 3.55 -22.39 78.52
N THR A 19 4.11 -22.95 77.42
CA THR A 19 5.08 -24.10 77.22
C THR A 19 5.09 -25.34 78.14
N PRO A 20 5.68 -26.52 77.76
CA PRO A 20 6.28 -26.97 76.47
C PRO A 20 5.90 -28.42 76.03
N SER A 21 6.16 -28.79 74.77
CA SER A 21 6.88 -30.02 74.32
C SER A 21 6.46 -30.49 72.92
N GLY A 22 7.44 -30.94 72.13
CA GLY A 22 7.23 -32.01 71.14
C GLY A 22 7.07 -31.64 69.66
N ARG A 23 8.20 -31.25 69.03
CA ARG A 23 8.63 -31.57 67.65
C ARG A 23 7.58 -31.59 66.51
N SER A 24 7.71 -30.66 65.56
CA SER A 24 7.93 -31.01 64.14
C SER A 24 8.46 -29.80 63.36
N ALA A 25 9.34 -30.07 62.40
CA ALA A 25 10.31 -29.15 61.83
C ALA A 25 9.72 -28.10 60.88
N ALA A 26 10.03 -26.83 61.14
CA ALA A 26 10.03 -25.75 60.16
C ALA A 26 11.28 -24.89 60.41
N LEU A 27 12.31 -25.07 59.58
CA LEU A 27 13.53 -24.28 59.64
C LEU A 27 13.46 -23.21 58.57
N ALA A 28 13.32 -21.97 59.06
CA ALA A 28 13.43 -20.73 58.33
C ALA A 28 14.71 -20.71 57.49
N ILE A 29 14.55 -20.43 56.21
CA ILE A 29 15.65 -20.15 55.29
C ILE A 29 16.20 -18.79 55.69
N LYS A 30 17.39 -18.80 56.29
CA LYS A 30 18.30 -17.65 56.38
C LYS A 30 18.57 -17.16 54.96
N GLU A 31 18.40 -15.86 54.74
CA GLU A 31 19.05 -15.16 53.63
C GLU A 31 20.55 -15.48 53.63
N PRO A 32 21.12 -15.92 52.50
CA PRO A 32 22.51 -15.68 52.20
C PRO A 32 22.58 -14.49 51.25
N MET A 33 23.36 -13.49 51.67
CA MET A 33 24.03 -12.57 50.77
C MET A 33 24.63 -13.37 49.60
N HIS A 34 24.00 -13.31 48.42
CA HIS A 34 24.64 -13.77 47.20
C HIS A 34 25.67 -12.73 46.81
N GLN A 35 26.91 -13.03 47.16
CA GLN A 35 28.08 -12.50 46.47
C GLN A 35 27.82 -12.60 44.97
N CYS A 36 27.96 -11.46 44.31
CA CYS A 36 28.05 -11.33 42.87
C CYS A 36 29.27 -12.13 42.41
N ALA A 37 29.07 -13.42 42.13
CA ALA A 37 29.99 -14.18 41.32
C ALA A 37 29.73 -13.75 39.88
N GLU A 38 30.56 -12.86 39.39
CA GLU A 38 30.77 -12.65 37.96
C GLU A 38 31.09 -14.01 37.33
N SER A 39 30.06 -14.74 36.88
CA SER A 39 30.25 -15.78 35.89
C SER A 39 30.52 -15.08 34.57
N GLN A 40 31.77 -14.65 34.38
CA GLN A 40 32.33 -14.48 33.05
C GLN A 40 32.13 -15.81 32.33
N GLN A 41 31.04 -15.90 31.57
CA GLN A 41 30.84 -16.95 30.60
C GLN A 41 31.89 -16.69 29.53
N THR A 42 33.06 -17.28 29.69
CA THR A 42 34.13 -17.26 28.70
C THR A 42 33.53 -17.81 27.42
N LEU A 43 33.15 -16.91 26.50
CA LEU A 43 32.84 -17.26 25.12
C LEU A 43 34.03 -18.10 24.65
N LEU A 44 33.82 -19.41 24.48
CA LEU A 44 34.82 -20.31 23.96
C LEU A 44 35.15 -19.80 22.56
N LEU A 45 36.25 -19.04 22.46
CA LEU A 45 36.86 -18.65 21.19
C LEU A 45 36.87 -19.90 20.29
N PRO A 46 36.47 -19.77 19.01
CA PRO A 46 36.32 -20.92 18.15
C PRO A 46 37.60 -21.77 18.16
N GLN A 47 37.47 -23.08 18.39
CA GLN A 47 38.63 -23.97 18.41
C GLN A 47 39.46 -23.78 17.13
N ALA A 48 40.78 -23.67 17.31
CA ALA A 48 41.74 -23.20 16.32
C ALA A 48 41.52 -23.70 14.87
N ASN A 49 41.47 -22.75 13.93
CA ASN A 49 41.92 -22.82 12.54
C ASN A 49 41.21 -23.72 11.50
N LYS A 50 39.97 -24.18 11.69
CA LYS A 50 39.27 -24.87 10.57
C LYS A 50 38.90 -23.93 9.41
N TYR A 51 38.43 -22.72 9.71
CA TYR A 51 37.93 -21.77 8.71
C TYR A 51 38.68 -20.43 8.81
N ARG A 52 39.02 -19.85 7.66
CA ARG A 52 39.61 -18.49 7.55
C ARG A 52 38.57 -17.44 7.18
N THR A 53 37.42 -17.88 6.64
CA THR A 53 36.34 -17.00 6.20
C THR A 53 35.01 -17.53 6.67
N LEU A 54 34.20 -16.65 7.27
CA LEU A 54 32.79 -16.88 7.55
C LEU A 54 31.97 -16.07 6.54
N ARG A 55 31.16 -16.74 5.73
CA ARG A 55 30.25 -16.09 4.78
C ARG A 55 28.81 -16.28 5.21
N ILE A 56 28.12 -15.17 5.44
CA ILE A 56 26.73 -15.13 5.88
C ILE A 56 25.89 -14.61 4.71
N VAL A 57 24.98 -15.45 4.22
CA VAL A 57 24.07 -15.10 3.14
C VAL A 57 22.68 -14.85 3.73
N LEU A 58 22.30 -13.58 3.84
CA LEU A 58 21.00 -13.16 4.33
C LEU A 58 20.03 -13.05 3.15
N VAL A 59 18.94 -13.82 3.20
CA VAL A 59 17.92 -13.84 2.15
C VAL A 59 16.57 -13.53 2.76
N LYS A 60 15.87 -12.51 2.25
CA LYS A 60 14.43 -12.36 2.47
C LYS A 60 13.71 -13.17 1.38
N PRO A 61 13.05 -14.30 1.72
CA PRO A 61 12.34 -15.10 0.73
C PRO A 61 11.12 -14.36 0.20
N SER A 62 10.71 -14.69 -1.03
CA SER A 62 9.44 -14.24 -1.56
C SER A 62 8.32 -15.26 -1.22
N GLN A 63 7.17 -15.13 -1.86
CA GLN A 63 6.06 -16.08 -1.83
C GLN A 63 5.76 -16.61 -3.22
N TYR A 64 4.83 -17.57 -3.34
CA TYR A 64 4.34 -18.04 -4.64
C TYR A 64 3.04 -17.33 -5.03
N ASP A 65 2.76 -17.23 -6.34
CA ASP A 65 1.39 -16.97 -6.81
C ASP A 65 0.54 -18.24 -6.92
N ASP A 66 -0.72 -18.04 -7.28
CA ASP A 66 -1.72 -19.07 -7.53
C ASP A 66 -1.32 -20.04 -8.65
N ASP A 67 -0.44 -19.61 -9.57
CA ASP A 67 0.12 -20.46 -10.63
C ASP A 67 1.37 -21.23 -10.16
N GLY A 68 1.83 -21.02 -8.92
CA GLY A 68 3.02 -21.65 -8.34
C GLY A 68 4.35 -21.03 -8.76
N TYR A 69 4.38 -19.86 -9.40
CA TYR A 69 5.62 -19.12 -9.67
C TYR A 69 6.05 -18.30 -8.45
N VAL A 70 7.35 -18.20 -8.23
CA VAL A 70 7.89 -17.26 -7.23
C VAL A 70 7.56 -15.83 -7.66
N THR A 71 6.92 -15.08 -6.76
CA THR A 71 6.57 -13.69 -6.97
C THR A 71 7.84 -12.85 -6.97
N ARG A 72 8.21 -12.31 -8.13
CA ARG A 72 9.38 -11.45 -8.28
C ARG A 72 9.09 -10.34 -9.27
N PHE A 73 9.68 -9.19 -9.05
CA PHE A 73 9.48 -8.00 -9.88
C PHE A 73 10.79 -7.50 -10.45
N TRP A 74 10.73 -6.78 -11.56
CA TRP A 74 11.89 -6.06 -12.08
C TRP A 74 12.34 -4.96 -11.10
N LYS A 75 11.38 -4.33 -10.43
CA LYS A 75 11.63 -3.39 -9.33
C LYS A 75 10.73 -3.68 -8.14
N GLY A 76 11.34 -3.93 -6.98
CA GLY A 76 10.64 -3.93 -5.69
C GLY A 76 10.27 -2.50 -5.25
N VAL A 77 9.40 -2.36 -4.25
CA VAL A 77 9.01 -1.04 -3.72
C VAL A 77 9.37 -0.88 -2.24
N LEU A 78 9.07 -1.88 -1.41
CA LEU A 78 9.31 -1.83 0.04
C LEU A 78 10.54 -2.67 0.43
N PRO A 79 11.66 -2.04 0.85
CA PRO A 79 12.84 -2.78 1.30
C PRO A 79 12.61 -3.44 2.66
N SER A 80 13.41 -4.47 2.96
CA SER A 80 13.31 -5.21 4.22
C SER A 80 14.14 -4.59 5.35
N ASN A 81 13.46 -4.28 6.46
CA ASN A 81 14.11 -3.82 7.68
C ASN A 81 14.96 -4.93 8.31
N THR A 82 14.43 -6.16 8.44
CA THR A 82 15.15 -7.29 9.04
C THR A 82 16.47 -7.61 8.32
N LEU A 83 16.50 -7.50 6.98
CA LEU A 83 17.75 -7.66 6.22
C LEU A 83 18.79 -6.61 6.61
N SER A 84 18.37 -5.36 6.78
CA SER A 84 19.25 -4.25 7.14
C SER A 84 19.73 -4.36 8.60
N VAL A 85 18.85 -4.77 9.51
CA VAL A 85 19.17 -5.02 10.93
C VAL A 85 20.22 -6.13 11.06
N LEU A 86 19.98 -7.31 10.48
CA LEU A 86 20.93 -8.43 10.58
C LEU A 86 22.26 -8.14 9.90
N ARG A 87 22.25 -7.34 8.82
CA ARG A 87 23.48 -6.83 8.24
C ARG A 87 24.22 -5.92 9.22
N GLY A 88 23.53 -4.99 9.88
CA GLY A 88 24.10 -4.12 10.90
C GLY A 88 24.72 -4.89 12.06
N LEU A 89 23.99 -5.88 12.61
CA LEU A 89 24.51 -6.77 13.65
C LEU A 89 25.75 -7.55 13.21
N THR A 90 25.81 -7.97 11.94
CA THR A 90 26.96 -8.71 11.40
C THR A 90 28.18 -7.80 11.17
N GLU A 91 27.97 -6.57 10.70
CA GLU A 91 29.07 -5.60 10.52
C GLU A 91 29.61 -5.15 11.89
N ASP A 92 28.76 -4.97 12.91
CA ASP A 92 29.19 -4.68 14.28
C ASP A 92 30.10 -5.78 14.87
N ILE A 93 29.71 -7.06 14.74
CA ILE A 93 30.54 -8.20 15.16
C ILE A 93 31.92 -8.18 14.47
N LYS A 94 31.94 -7.83 13.19
CA LYS A 94 33.15 -7.73 12.38
C LYS A 94 34.03 -6.55 12.80
N GLU A 95 33.44 -5.38 13.07
CA GLU A 95 34.15 -4.19 13.53
C GLU A 95 34.79 -4.41 14.91
N ARG A 96 34.06 -5.05 15.83
CA ARG A 96 34.55 -5.43 17.17
C ARG A 96 35.49 -6.64 17.18
N ARG A 97 35.65 -7.35 16.05
CA ARG A 97 36.39 -8.61 15.93
C ARG A 97 35.96 -9.67 16.95
N ALA A 98 34.66 -9.76 17.21
CA ALA A 98 34.15 -10.55 18.32
C ALA A 98 34.30 -12.07 18.13
N LEU A 99 34.44 -12.53 16.88
CA LEU A 99 34.72 -13.92 16.52
C LEU A 99 36.22 -14.19 16.22
N GLY A 100 37.12 -13.32 16.70
CA GLY A 100 38.56 -13.39 16.43
C GLY A 100 38.94 -12.89 15.04
N ASP A 101 40.07 -13.36 14.51
CA ASP A 101 40.67 -12.89 13.25
C ASP A 101 40.03 -13.51 11.97
N ILE A 102 38.85 -14.12 12.08
CA ILE A 102 38.14 -14.68 10.94
C ILE A 102 37.61 -13.58 10.01
N ALA A 103 37.81 -13.73 8.70
CA ALA A 103 37.26 -12.78 7.74
C ALA A 103 35.74 -12.99 7.60
N ILE A 104 34.94 -12.00 8.01
CA ILE A 104 33.47 -12.05 7.89
C ILE A 104 33.02 -11.37 6.60
N GLN A 105 32.23 -12.08 5.79
CA GLN A 105 31.59 -11.58 4.58
C GLN A 105 30.07 -11.71 4.72
N VAL A 106 29.33 -10.63 4.46
CA VAL A 106 27.86 -10.61 4.48
C VAL A 106 27.30 -10.25 3.12
N ASP A 107 26.41 -11.08 2.60
CA ASP A 107 25.69 -10.86 1.34
C ASP A 107 24.19 -10.82 1.61
N THR A 108 23.51 -9.78 1.12
CA THR A 108 22.05 -9.60 1.29
C THR A 108 21.32 -9.77 -0.04
N PHE A 109 20.21 -10.50 -0.02
CA PHE A 109 19.33 -10.70 -1.18
C PHE A 109 17.85 -10.54 -0.78
N ASP A 110 17.08 -9.76 -1.55
CA ASP A 110 15.62 -9.69 -1.42
C ASP A 110 14.96 -10.35 -2.63
N GLU A 111 14.40 -11.56 -2.45
CA GLU A 111 13.90 -12.37 -3.57
C GLU A 111 12.72 -11.71 -4.33
N VAL A 112 12.03 -10.77 -3.70
CA VAL A 112 10.95 -10.00 -4.35
C VAL A 112 11.52 -9.10 -5.46
N ALA A 113 12.75 -8.60 -5.29
CA ALA A 113 13.37 -7.63 -6.19
C ALA A 113 14.53 -8.20 -7.02
N GLU A 114 15.17 -9.28 -6.56
CA GLU A 114 16.31 -9.91 -7.25
C GLU A 114 16.22 -11.44 -7.26
N LYS A 115 16.94 -12.09 -8.19
CA LYS A 115 16.99 -13.55 -8.26
C LYS A 115 18.09 -14.06 -7.35
N ILE A 116 17.77 -15.06 -6.51
CA ILE A 116 18.77 -15.70 -5.64
C ILE A 116 19.79 -16.47 -6.48
N PRO A 117 21.11 -16.18 -6.37
CA PRO A 117 22.13 -16.81 -7.18
C PRO A 117 22.56 -18.15 -6.57
N VAL A 118 21.65 -19.14 -6.54
CA VAL A 118 21.85 -20.45 -5.88
C VAL A 118 23.17 -21.10 -6.28
N ALA A 119 23.45 -21.21 -7.59
CA ALA A 119 24.69 -21.84 -8.08
C ALA A 119 25.97 -21.13 -7.57
N GLN A 120 25.92 -19.81 -7.42
CA GLN A 120 27.05 -19.02 -6.92
C GLN A 120 27.23 -19.20 -5.40
N ILE A 121 26.13 -19.27 -4.64
CA ILE A 121 26.15 -19.55 -3.20
C ILE A 121 26.74 -20.94 -2.95
N VAL A 122 26.30 -21.94 -3.71
CA VAL A 122 26.86 -23.30 -3.67
C VAL A 122 28.34 -23.28 -4.02
N LYS A 123 28.76 -22.54 -5.06
CA LYS A 123 30.18 -22.39 -5.39
C LYS A 123 30.99 -21.78 -4.25
N TRP A 124 30.47 -20.77 -3.55
CA TRP A 124 31.14 -20.18 -2.38
C TRP A 124 31.27 -21.17 -1.21
N SER A 125 30.26 -22.01 -0.98
CA SER A 125 30.26 -22.99 0.11
C SER A 125 31.31 -24.10 -0.05
N ARG A 126 31.75 -24.38 -1.29
CA ARG A 126 32.73 -25.43 -1.60
C ARG A 126 34.19 -25.03 -1.33
N HIS A 127 34.44 -23.77 -0.96
CA HIS A 127 35.80 -23.32 -0.69
C HIS A 127 36.30 -23.91 0.65
N PRO A 128 37.44 -24.65 0.69
CA PRO A 128 37.82 -25.45 1.85
C PRO A 128 37.96 -24.68 3.17
N SER A 129 38.40 -23.42 3.11
CA SER A 129 38.59 -22.55 4.27
C SER A 129 37.40 -21.65 4.59
N THR A 130 36.25 -21.85 3.94
CA THR A 130 35.05 -21.02 4.11
C THR A 130 33.95 -21.79 4.83
N LYS A 131 33.46 -21.26 5.94
CA LYS A 131 32.17 -21.66 6.52
C LYS A 131 31.09 -20.76 5.93
N LEU A 132 30.05 -21.36 5.34
CA LEU A 132 28.92 -20.62 4.78
C LEU A 132 27.62 -21.02 5.48
N VAL A 133 26.81 -20.02 5.82
CA VAL A 133 25.44 -20.19 6.30
C VAL A 133 24.47 -19.37 5.44
N VAL A 134 23.30 -19.93 5.14
CA VAL A 134 22.18 -19.21 4.53
C VAL A 134 21.14 -18.93 5.61
N CYS A 135 20.88 -17.65 5.86
CA CYS A 135 19.85 -17.21 6.79
C CYS A 135 18.65 -16.72 5.98
N LEU A 136 17.52 -17.39 6.12
CA LEU A 136 16.22 -17.01 5.58
C LEU A 136 15.52 -16.14 6.63
N VAL A 137 15.46 -14.84 6.38
CA VAL A 137 15.21 -13.83 7.43
C VAL A 137 13.93 -13.06 7.18
N GLY A 138 13.28 -12.64 8.28
CA GLY A 138 12.04 -11.88 8.21
C GLY A 138 10.90 -12.68 7.59
N VAL A 139 10.94 -14.02 7.70
CA VAL A 139 9.97 -14.93 7.09
C VAL A 139 8.59 -14.70 7.69
N GLN A 140 7.68 -14.20 6.86
CA GLN A 140 6.25 -14.11 7.15
C GLN A 140 5.53 -15.41 6.76
N THR A 141 4.31 -15.60 7.26
CA THR A 141 3.52 -16.84 7.03
C THR A 141 3.38 -17.18 5.54
N THR A 142 3.12 -16.20 4.67
CA THR A 142 3.02 -16.43 3.22
C THR A 142 4.32 -16.85 2.56
N GLN A 143 5.45 -16.41 3.11
CA GLN A 143 6.78 -16.68 2.58
C GLN A 143 7.31 -18.01 3.09
N PHE A 144 6.74 -18.57 4.16
CA PHE A 144 7.21 -19.79 4.79
C PHE A 144 7.31 -20.97 3.80
N PRO A 145 6.32 -21.27 2.94
CA PRO A 145 6.45 -22.36 1.96
C PRO A 145 7.64 -22.18 1.01
N ARG A 146 7.94 -20.94 0.60
CA ARG A 146 9.10 -20.63 -0.25
C ARG A 146 10.41 -20.72 0.53
N ALA A 147 10.42 -20.23 1.76
CA ALA A 147 11.57 -20.32 2.67
C ALA A 147 11.94 -21.79 2.92
N LEU A 148 10.96 -22.62 3.27
CA LEU A 148 11.15 -24.06 3.47
C LEU A 148 11.74 -24.73 2.22
N ALA A 149 11.13 -24.51 1.04
CA ALA A 149 11.62 -25.09 -0.21
C ALA A 149 13.07 -24.65 -0.55
N MET A 150 13.40 -23.38 -0.29
CA MET A 150 14.76 -22.86 -0.46
C MET A 150 15.73 -23.45 0.56
N GLY A 151 15.28 -23.64 1.81
CA GLY A 151 16.05 -24.28 2.86
C GLY A 151 16.41 -25.71 2.49
N LYS A 152 15.44 -26.53 2.08
CA LYS A 152 15.68 -27.90 1.59
C LYS A 152 16.71 -27.92 0.46
N GLN A 153 16.56 -27.03 -0.53
CA GLN A 153 17.50 -26.90 -1.64
C GLN A 153 18.94 -26.64 -1.19
N PHE A 154 19.17 -25.77 -0.19
CA PHE A 154 20.53 -25.52 0.30
C PHE A 154 21.04 -26.65 1.20
N ARG A 155 20.17 -27.30 1.97
CA ARG A 155 20.51 -28.49 2.77
C ARG A 155 20.97 -29.66 1.90
N GLU A 156 20.39 -29.85 0.70
CA GLU A 156 20.86 -30.84 -0.28
C GLU A 156 22.33 -30.65 -0.69
N TYR A 157 22.84 -29.42 -0.62
CA TYR A 157 24.26 -29.10 -0.88
C TYR A 157 25.13 -29.14 0.38
N GLY A 158 24.60 -29.56 1.53
CA GLY A 158 25.31 -29.61 2.81
C GLY A 158 25.56 -28.24 3.44
N ILE A 159 24.81 -27.20 3.04
CA ILE A 159 24.95 -25.84 3.56
C ILE A 159 24.09 -25.69 4.81
N ASP A 160 24.58 -25.04 5.86
CA ASP A 160 23.77 -24.73 7.04
C ASP A 160 22.72 -23.66 6.73
N VAL A 161 21.49 -23.91 7.18
CA VAL A 161 20.35 -23.03 6.93
C VAL A 161 19.68 -22.67 8.25
N MET A 162 19.39 -21.39 8.43
CA MET A 162 18.59 -20.84 9.52
C MET A 162 17.33 -20.18 8.97
N ILE A 163 16.18 -20.37 9.61
CA ILE A 163 14.94 -19.64 9.34
C ILE A 163 14.55 -18.83 10.58
N GLY A 164 14.23 -17.55 10.38
CA GLY A 164 13.67 -16.70 11.43
C GLY A 164 12.72 -15.63 10.88
N GLY A 165 11.83 -15.15 11.74
CA GLY A 165 10.86 -14.12 11.41
C GLY A 165 9.57 -14.25 12.20
N PHE A 166 8.53 -13.53 11.76
CA PHE A 166 7.24 -13.52 12.44
C PHE A 166 6.55 -14.88 12.43
N HIS A 167 6.70 -15.68 11.36
CA HIS A 167 6.08 -16.99 11.29
C HIS A 167 6.63 -17.93 12.38
N THR A 168 7.95 -18.12 12.44
CA THR A 168 8.56 -19.00 13.44
C THR A 168 8.38 -18.47 14.86
N SER A 169 8.54 -17.16 15.06
CA SER A 169 8.40 -16.57 16.40
C SER A 169 6.95 -16.67 16.91
N GLY A 170 5.98 -16.36 16.05
CA GLY A 170 4.56 -16.46 16.37
C GLY A 170 4.10 -17.88 16.64
N THR A 171 4.50 -18.85 15.80
CA THR A 171 4.19 -20.27 16.03
C THR A 171 4.80 -20.76 17.34
N ILE A 172 6.10 -20.54 17.57
CA ILE A 172 6.78 -21.02 18.79
C ILE A 172 6.16 -20.42 20.06
N ASN A 173 5.85 -19.13 20.06
CA ASN A 173 5.33 -18.45 21.24
C ASN A 173 3.90 -18.84 21.59
N MET A 174 3.05 -19.04 20.58
CA MET A 174 1.62 -19.30 20.80
C MET A 174 1.29 -20.79 20.83
N LEU A 175 2.01 -21.62 20.07
CA LEU A 175 1.69 -23.03 19.84
C LEU A 175 2.82 -23.99 20.27
N GLY A 176 3.97 -23.46 20.69
CA GLY A 176 5.16 -24.26 20.97
C GLY A 176 5.86 -24.75 19.71
N ASP A 177 6.83 -25.65 19.88
CA ASP A 177 7.63 -26.21 18.80
C ASP A 177 7.01 -27.47 18.16
N GLN A 178 5.87 -27.93 18.66
CA GLN A 178 5.20 -29.14 18.18
C GLN A 178 4.36 -28.93 16.90
N GLY A 179 4.27 -27.68 16.42
CA GLY A 179 3.59 -27.34 15.17
C GLY A 179 4.17 -28.12 13.96
N PRO A 180 3.34 -28.63 13.04
CA PRO A 180 3.80 -29.46 11.93
C PRO A 180 4.78 -28.74 11.00
N ASP A 181 4.62 -27.43 10.85
CA ASP A 181 5.52 -26.50 10.16
C ASP A 181 6.93 -26.47 10.79
N ILE A 182 7.00 -26.30 12.12
CA ILE A 182 8.26 -26.30 12.86
C ILE A 182 8.92 -27.68 12.86
N GLN A 183 8.13 -28.73 13.07
CA GLN A 183 8.62 -30.11 13.02
C GLN A 183 9.15 -30.50 11.64
N GLU A 184 8.59 -29.92 10.56
CA GLU A 184 9.17 -30.09 9.22
C GLU A 184 10.54 -29.43 9.09
N LEU A 185 10.77 -28.26 9.67
CA LEU A 185 12.09 -27.63 9.68
C LEU A 185 13.13 -28.51 10.39
N TYR A 186 12.79 -29.10 11.54
CA TYR A 186 13.69 -30.01 12.26
C TYR A 186 14.02 -31.26 11.45
N ARG A 187 13.03 -31.87 10.79
CA ARG A 187 13.25 -33.03 9.91
C ARG A 187 14.23 -32.74 8.78
N GLU A 188 14.19 -31.53 8.24
CA GLU A 188 15.08 -31.08 7.17
C GLU A 188 16.44 -30.56 7.68
N SER A 189 16.69 -30.65 9.00
CA SER A 189 17.89 -30.08 9.65
C SER A 189 18.07 -28.59 9.38
N ILE A 190 16.96 -27.84 9.35
CA ILE A 190 16.96 -26.39 9.25
C ILE A 190 16.83 -25.81 10.66
N VAL A 191 17.76 -24.93 11.03
CA VAL A 191 17.76 -24.30 12.35
C VAL A 191 16.64 -23.27 12.45
N VAL A 192 15.87 -23.33 13.53
CA VAL A 192 14.78 -22.40 13.82
C VAL A 192 15.27 -21.31 14.76
N VAL A 193 15.04 -20.06 14.38
CA VAL A 193 15.26 -18.88 15.22
C VAL A 193 13.92 -18.24 15.52
N SER A 194 13.60 -18.13 16.80
CA SER A 194 12.39 -17.50 17.33
C SER A 194 12.78 -16.32 18.19
N GLY A 195 12.31 -15.12 17.81
CA GLY A 195 12.55 -13.87 18.54
C GLY A 195 13.64 -12.99 17.95
N GLU A 196 13.97 -12.00 18.77
CA GLU A 196 14.96 -10.97 18.49
C GLU A 196 16.36 -11.49 18.78
N VAL A 197 17.32 -11.23 17.87
CA VAL A 197 18.68 -11.77 17.97
C VAL A 197 19.73 -10.73 18.33
N GLU A 198 19.31 -9.49 18.58
CA GLU A 198 20.17 -8.47 19.19
C GLU A 198 20.77 -9.03 20.49
N GLY A 199 22.08 -8.85 20.70
CA GLY A 199 22.81 -9.43 21.84
C GLY A 199 23.06 -10.94 21.77
N HIS A 200 22.38 -11.69 20.88
CA HIS A 200 22.51 -13.14 20.77
C HIS A 200 23.16 -13.60 19.45
N TRP A 201 23.18 -12.74 18.42
CA TRP A 201 23.65 -13.07 17.07
C TRP A 201 25.10 -13.59 17.05
N GLU A 202 25.98 -12.98 17.85
CA GLU A 202 27.38 -13.39 17.99
C GLU A 202 27.51 -14.84 18.50
N GLY A 203 26.73 -15.21 19.50
CA GLY A 203 26.73 -16.57 20.06
C GLY A 203 26.24 -17.63 19.05
N ILE A 204 25.20 -17.31 18.27
CA ILE A 204 24.69 -18.22 17.22
C ILE A 204 25.77 -18.45 16.14
N LEU A 205 26.50 -17.40 15.75
CA LEU A 205 27.60 -17.52 14.80
C LEU A 205 28.81 -18.26 15.38
N ALA A 206 29.08 -18.13 16.68
CA ALA A 206 30.10 -18.92 17.37
C ALA A 206 29.72 -20.42 17.37
N ASP A 207 28.48 -20.77 17.70
CA ASP A 207 27.96 -22.13 17.62
C ASP A 207 28.10 -22.71 16.21
N LEU A 208 27.80 -21.92 15.17
CA LEU A 208 28.01 -22.30 13.75
C LEU A 208 29.47 -22.67 13.46
N LEU A 209 30.42 -21.86 13.92
CA LEU A 209 31.86 -22.08 13.68
C LEU A 209 32.36 -23.31 14.44
N ASN A 210 31.81 -23.57 15.63
CA ASN A 210 32.16 -24.71 16.48
C ASN A 210 31.42 -26.00 16.11
N GLY A 211 30.48 -25.96 15.17
CA GLY A 211 29.66 -27.12 14.81
C GLY A 211 28.66 -27.52 15.90
N GLN A 212 28.22 -26.55 16.70
CA GLN A 212 27.35 -26.72 17.88
C GLN A 212 25.98 -26.08 17.69
N LEU A 213 25.54 -25.90 16.43
CA LEU A 213 24.22 -25.35 16.16
C LEU A 213 23.11 -26.16 16.81
N LYS A 214 22.25 -25.47 17.56
CA LYS A 214 21.03 -26.04 18.13
C LYS A 214 19.93 -26.08 17.07
N PRO A 215 18.99 -27.03 17.17
CA PRO A 215 17.82 -27.05 16.29
C PRO A 215 16.92 -25.83 16.49
N LEU A 216 16.87 -25.29 17.72
CA LEU A 216 16.08 -24.12 18.09
C LEU A 216 16.91 -23.13 18.91
N TYR A 217 16.86 -21.87 18.49
CA TYR A 217 17.23 -20.71 19.29
C TYR A 217 15.97 -19.91 19.60
N SER A 218 15.50 -19.95 20.85
CA SER A 218 14.28 -19.27 21.27
C SER A 218 14.60 -18.14 22.25
N PHE A 219 14.32 -16.92 21.83
CA PHE A 219 14.47 -15.68 22.61
C PHE A 219 13.12 -14.97 22.81
N ALA A 220 12.03 -15.52 22.25
CA ALA A 220 10.74 -14.87 22.21
C ALA A 220 9.76 -15.35 23.31
N GLN A 221 10.07 -16.41 24.05
CA GLN A 221 9.17 -16.98 25.06
C GLN A 221 9.01 -16.10 26.30
N ASP A 222 10.06 -15.35 26.67
CA ASP A 222 9.99 -14.39 27.75
C ASP A 222 9.73 -12.98 27.23
N LEU A 223 8.47 -12.71 26.88
CA LEU A 223 8.02 -11.40 26.41
C LEU A 223 8.21 -10.27 27.44
N LYS A 224 8.56 -10.60 28.70
CA LYS A 224 8.84 -9.61 29.75
C LYS A 224 10.31 -9.18 29.75
N ASN A 225 11.22 -10.06 29.34
CA ASN A 225 12.67 -9.82 29.34
C ASN A 225 13.22 -9.81 27.90
N LEU A 226 12.51 -9.16 26.99
CA LEU A 226 13.01 -8.93 25.63
C LEU A 226 14.21 -7.97 25.65
N VAL A 227 15.09 -8.16 24.66
CA VAL A 227 16.33 -7.40 24.52
C VAL A 227 16.09 -5.88 24.51
N ASP A 228 16.93 -5.13 25.20
CA ASP A 228 16.93 -3.68 25.08
C ASP A 228 17.51 -3.26 23.72
N ILE A 229 16.74 -2.49 22.96
CA ILE A 229 17.13 -2.03 21.64
C ILE A 229 17.74 -0.63 21.65
N GLU A 230 17.81 0.05 22.81
CA GLU A 230 18.28 1.44 22.93
C GLU A 230 19.62 1.65 22.22
N LYS A 231 20.56 0.73 22.48
CA LYS A 231 21.94 0.74 21.97
C LYS A 231 22.23 -0.41 21.02
N ALA A 232 21.21 -1.13 20.55
CA ALA A 232 21.40 -2.20 19.59
C ALA A 232 22.03 -1.65 18.30
N PRO A 233 22.96 -2.40 17.66
CA PRO A 233 23.59 -1.97 16.43
C PRO A 233 22.59 -1.52 15.38
N LEU A 234 22.92 -0.41 14.72
CA LEU A 234 22.00 0.25 13.81
C LEU A 234 21.88 -0.52 12.47
N PRO A 235 20.70 -0.53 11.83
CA PRO A 235 20.52 -1.15 10.52
C PRO A 235 21.48 -0.59 9.46
N VAL A 236 22.09 -1.47 8.67
CA VAL A 236 22.97 -1.09 7.56
C VAL A 236 22.29 -1.41 6.23
N ILE A 237 21.97 -0.37 5.46
CA ILE A 237 21.34 -0.51 4.14
C ILE A 237 22.39 -0.91 3.10
N SER A 238 22.07 -1.91 2.29
CA SER A 238 22.91 -2.40 1.18
C SER A 238 22.67 -1.61 -0.11
N PRO A 239 23.62 -0.78 -0.61
CA PRO A 239 23.43 -0.06 -1.86
C PRO A 239 23.28 -1.01 -3.06
N LYS A 240 23.88 -2.20 -3.00
CA LYS A 240 23.73 -3.26 -4.00
C LYS A 240 22.27 -3.70 -4.10
N THR A 241 21.65 -4.04 -2.97
CA THR A 241 20.26 -4.50 -2.90
C THR A 241 19.29 -3.37 -3.28
N MET A 242 19.54 -2.14 -2.81
CA MET A 242 18.68 -0.98 -3.10
C MET A 242 18.57 -0.62 -4.59
N LYS A 243 19.54 -1.00 -5.43
CA LYS A 243 19.45 -0.83 -6.91
C LYS A 243 18.28 -1.60 -7.53
N HIS A 244 17.76 -2.62 -6.85
CA HIS A 244 16.62 -3.42 -7.31
C HIS A 244 15.26 -2.83 -6.93
N PHE A 245 15.24 -1.69 -6.22
CA PHE A 245 14.01 -1.01 -5.82
C PHE A 245 13.70 0.18 -6.73
N ALA A 246 12.41 0.52 -6.83
CA ALA A 246 11.91 1.66 -7.61
C ALA A 246 12.41 2.99 -7.04
N ARG A 247 12.58 3.06 -5.72
CA ARG A 247 13.12 4.19 -4.97
C ARG A 247 14.38 3.77 -4.18
N PRO A 248 15.59 3.86 -4.77
CA PRO A 248 16.82 3.42 -4.11
C PRO A 248 17.21 4.24 -2.86
N ASN A 249 16.68 5.45 -2.71
CA ASN A 249 16.88 6.34 -1.55
C ASN A 249 15.82 6.17 -0.45
N PHE A 250 15.10 5.05 -0.45
CA PHE A 250 14.12 4.66 0.56
C PHE A 250 14.79 3.74 1.60
N GLY A 251 14.89 4.20 2.85
CA GLY A 251 15.32 3.40 4.00
C GLY A 251 14.18 2.96 4.90
N THR A 252 14.46 2.00 5.78
CA THR A 252 13.60 1.67 6.92
C THR A 252 14.37 1.93 8.20
N VAL A 253 13.67 2.41 9.22
CA VAL A 253 14.21 2.58 10.57
C VAL A 253 13.19 2.07 11.56
N GLU A 254 13.64 1.37 12.58
CA GLU A 254 12.83 1.02 13.75
C GLU A 254 13.24 1.93 14.90
N THR A 255 12.37 2.83 15.30
CA THR A 255 12.66 3.73 16.44
C THR A 255 12.17 3.15 17.77
N SER A 256 11.36 2.09 17.72
CA SER A 256 10.83 1.33 18.84
C SER A 256 10.31 -0.04 18.40
N ARG A 257 10.07 -0.94 19.36
CA ARG A 257 9.41 -2.25 19.20
C ARG A 257 8.37 -2.46 20.29
N GLY A 258 7.34 -3.23 19.96
CA GLY A 258 6.23 -3.54 20.86
C GLY A 258 5.00 -2.66 20.65
N CYS A 259 3.88 -3.02 21.31
CA CYS A 259 2.63 -2.25 21.24
C CYS A 259 1.77 -2.47 22.50
N PRO A 260 1.23 -1.42 23.14
CA PRO A 260 0.45 -1.56 24.38
C PRO A 260 -0.97 -2.11 24.17
N PHE A 261 -1.45 -2.20 22.93
CA PHE A 261 -2.81 -2.67 22.64
C PHE A 261 -2.94 -4.20 22.65
N SER A 262 -4.15 -4.71 22.45
CA SER A 262 -4.46 -6.14 22.56
C SER A 262 -5.37 -6.62 21.43
N CYS A 263 -5.13 -6.11 20.21
CA CYS A 263 -5.91 -6.50 19.04
C CYS A 263 -5.75 -8.01 18.78
N SER A 264 -6.85 -8.75 18.66
CA SER A 264 -6.82 -10.22 18.66
C SER A 264 -6.23 -10.82 17.37
N PHE A 265 -6.43 -10.16 16.24
CA PHE A 265 -5.85 -10.53 14.94
C PHE A 265 -4.34 -10.23 14.81
N CYS A 266 -3.77 -9.45 15.72
CA CYS A 266 -2.42 -8.91 15.57
C CYS A 266 -1.36 -9.87 16.15
N THR A 267 -0.26 -10.06 15.44
CA THR A 267 0.86 -10.92 15.88
C THR A 267 1.92 -10.18 16.69
N ILE A 268 1.94 -8.83 16.63
CA ILE A 268 3.01 -8.00 17.18
C ILE A 268 3.25 -8.27 18.67
N ILE A 269 2.20 -8.25 19.49
CA ILE A 269 2.35 -8.35 20.95
C ILE A 269 2.88 -9.71 21.41
N ASN A 270 2.63 -10.74 20.61
CA ASN A 270 3.06 -12.12 20.88
C ASN A 270 4.44 -12.41 20.30
N VAL A 271 5.06 -11.46 19.58
CA VAL A 271 6.41 -11.58 19.03
C VAL A 271 7.36 -10.55 19.62
N GLN A 272 6.93 -9.29 19.75
CA GLN A 272 7.74 -8.15 20.21
C GLN A 272 7.36 -7.64 21.61
N GLY A 273 6.32 -8.20 22.23
CA GLY A 273 5.87 -7.84 23.56
C GLY A 273 4.98 -6.60 23.62
N ARG A 274 4.49 -6.32 24.84
CA ARG A 274 3.54 -5.22 25.12
C ARG A 274 4.21 -3.92 25.56
N MET A 275 5.45 -4.01 26.04
CA MET A 275 6.24 -2.86 26.47
C MET A 275 6.88 -2.21 25.25
N MET A 276 6.68 -0.90 25.10
CA MET A 276 7.40 -0.11 24.11
C MET A 276 8.88 -0.02 24.53
N ARG A 277 9.76 -0.63 23.74
CA ARG A 277 11.22 -0.51 23.88
C ARG A 277 11.72 0.41 22.78
N GLU A 278 12.59 1.35 23.10
CA GLU A 278 12.87 2.50 22.22
C GLU A 278 14.36 2.69 21.97
N ARG A 279 14.70 3.20 20.79
CA ARG A 279 16.02 3.75 20.50
C ARG A 279 16.11 5.18 21.01
N SER A 280 17.30 5.56 21.49
CA SER A 280 17.53 6.94 21.90
C SER A 280 17.41 7.87 20.68
N PRO A 281 16.91 9.12 20.86
CA PRO A 281 16.87 10.12 19.80
C PRO A 281 18.22 10.31 19.09
N GLU A 282 19.32 10.27 19.85
CA GLU A 282 20.69 10.41 19.34
C GLU A 282 21.02 9.27 18.36
N ALA A 283 20.77 8.02 18.77
CA ALA A 283 21.01 6.85 17.93
C ALA A 283 20.20 6.89 16.62
N ILE A 284 18.94 7.38 16.69
CA ILE A 284 18.09 7.59 15.51
C ILE A 284 18.69 8.65 14.60
N THR A 285 19.10 9.80 15.15
CA THR A 285 19.67 10.89 14.35
C THR A 285 21.02 10.56 13.74
N ASP A 286 21.87 9.80 14.45
CA ASP A 286 23.16 9.34 13.94
C ASP A 286 22.98 8.38 12.78
N LEU A 287 22.01 7.47 12.88
CA LEU A 287 21.63 6.59 11.77
C LEU A 287 21.16 7.38 10.56
N ILE A 288 20.25 8.33 10.75
CA ILE A 288 19.70 9.16 9.66
C ILE A 288 20.82 9.96 9.00
N ARG A 289 21.67 10.62 9.79
CA ARG A 289 22.81 11.42 9.30
C ARG A 289 23.78 10.55 8.49
N ARG A 290 24.17 9.38 9.01
CA ARG A 290 25.09 8.45 8.34
C ARG A 290 24.52 7.93 7.02
N ASN A 291 23.25 7.53 7.01
CA ASN A 291 22.60 7.03 5.80
C ASN A 291 22.36 8.13 4.76
N PHE A 292 22.10 9.36 5.19
CA PHE A 292 22.01 10.50 4.27
C PHE A 292 23.36 10.79 3.63
N SER A 293 24.43 10.91 4.42
CA SER A 293 25.77 11.27 3.92
C SER A 293 26.44 10.17 3.11
N GLU A 294 26.38 8.91 3.56
CA GLU A 294 27.07 7.79 2.91
C GLU A 294 26.27 7.16 1.76
N ARG A 295 24.93 7.20 1.84
CA ARG A 295 24.05 6.40 0.96
C ARG A 295 22.97 7.25 0.25
N GLY A 296 22.83 8.53 0.57
CA GLY A 296 21.84 9.42 -0.04
C GLY A 296 20.39 9.06 0.32
N ILE A 297 20.17 8.36 1.44
CA ILE A 297 18.81 8.02 1.90
C ILE A 297 18.13 9.28 2.44
N ASN A 298 16.97 9.64 1.87
CA ASN A 298 16.25 10.87 2.21
C ASN A 298 14.78 10.63 2.57
N PHE A 299 14.33 9.38 2.49
CA PHE A 299 12.99 8.99 2.88
C PHE A 299 13.00 7.69 3.67
N TYR A 300 12.21 7.67 4.75
CA TYR A 300 12.13 6.54 5.64
C TYR A 300 10.70 6.07 5.88
N PHE A 301 10.56 4.77 6.04
CA PHE A 301 9.43 4.20 6.77
C PHE A 301 9.91 3.90 8.19
N PHE A 302 9.32 4.59 9.16
CA PHE A 302 9.46 4.25 10.57
C PHE A 302 8.57 3.04 10.86
N THR A 303 9.23 1.90 11.00
CA THR A 303 8.63 0.56 11.10
C THR A 303 8.03 0.23 12.47
N ASP A 304 8.03 1.21 13.37
CA ASP A 304 7.35 1.19 14.66
C ASP A 304 5.88 0.79 14.51
N ASP A 305 5.42 -0.16 15.33
CA ASP A 305 4.01 -0.56 15.32
C ASP A 305 3.07 0.54 15.83
N ASN A 306 3.59 1.41 16.70
CA ASN A 306 2.88 2.60 17.15
C ASN A 306 3.82 3.70 17.65
N PHE A 307 4.14 4.65 16.77
CA PHE A 307 5.04 5.76 17.12
C PHE A 307 4.47 6.68 18.21
N ALA A 308 3.14 6.86 18.24
CA ALA A 308 2.48 7.83 19.13
C ALA A 308 2.48 7.43 20.61
N ARG A 309 2.87 6.19 20.93
CA ARG A 309 2.87 5.66 22.31
C ARG A 309 4.27 5.46 22.88
N LYS A 310 5.29 5.86 22.12
CA LYS A 310 6.65 6.01 22.60
C LYS A 310 6.72 7.05 23.72
N LYS A 311 7.67 6.88 24.63
CA LYS A 311 8.06 7.83 25.66
C LYS A 311 8.84 9.00 25.05
N TRP A 312 9.81 8.74 24.18
CA TRP A 312 10.69 9.76 23.60
C TRP A 312 10.20 10.30 22.25
N TRP A 313 8.89 10.28 21.99
CA TRP A 313 8.34 10.73 20.71
C TRP A 313 8.71 12.20 20.41
N ARG A 314 8.69 13.06 21.43
CA ARG A 314 8.92 14.50 21.31
C ARG A 314 10.39 14.78 21.03
N GLU A 315 11.26 14.21 21.85
CA GLU A 315 12.72 14.34 21.71
C GLU A 315 13.22 13.77 20.39
N THR A 316 12.58 12.70 19.90
CA THR A 316 12.85 12.15 18.56
C THR A 316 12.49 13.16 17.48
N PHE A 317 11.30 13.76 17.51
CA PHE A 317 10.90 14.78 16.52
C PHE A 317 11.78 16.03 16.59
N GLU A 318 12.02 16.57 17.77
CA GLU A 318 12.86 17.76 17.96
C GLU A 318 14.29 17.53 17.45
N SER A 319 14.85 16.34 17.67
CA SER A 319 16.18 16.00 17.17
C SER A 319 16.20 15.83 15.64
N ILE A 320 15.14 15.31 15.03
CA ILE A 320 15.00 15.25 13.56
C ILE A 320 14.81 16.66 12.96
N ILE A 321 14.05 17.54 13.63
CA ILE A 321 13.89 18.95 13.22
C ILE A 321 15.26 19.63 13.19
N ARG A 322 16.08 19.47 14.24
CA ARG A 322 17.46 19.99 14.27
C ARG A 322 18.31 19.47 13.10
N LEU A 323 18.23 18.18 12.75
CA LEU A 323 18.91 17.65 11.56
C LEU A 323 18.45 18.35 10.26
N ARG A 324 17.17 18.67 10.14
CA ARG A 324 16.63 19.38 8.96
C ARG A 324 17.14 20.81 8.88
N GLU A 325 17.26 21.49 10.02
CA GLU A 325 17.86 22.82 10.13
C GLU A 325 19.36 22.80 9.75
N GLU A 326 20.07 21.70 10.03
CA GLU A 326 21.44 21.43 9.55
C GLU A 326 21.52 21.16 8.03
N GLY A 327 20.39 21.13 7.32
CA GLY A 327 20.31 20.92 5.87
C GLY A 327 20.14 19.47 5.44
N ILE A 328 19.92 18.53 6.37
CA ILE A 328 19.63 17.13 6.05
C ILE A 328 18.18 17.02 5.57
N LYS A 329 18.00 16.72 4.29
CA LYS A 329 16.69 16.55 3.68
C LYS A 329 16.12 15.17 4.04
N ILE A 330 15.39 15.10 5.15
CA ILE A 330 14.78 13.88 5.64
C ILE A 330 13.26 13.97 5.62
N THR A 331 12.61 13.01 5.00
CA THR A 331 11.14 12.85 5.10
C THR A 331 10.81 11.44 5.54
N PHE A 332 9.65 11.24 6.15
CA PHE A 332 9.27 9.90 6.59
C PHE A 332 7.77 9.67 6.60
N MET A 333 7.41 8.40 6.59
CA MET A 333 6.10 7.93 7.00
C MET A 333 6.23 7.11 8.29
N MET A 334 5.17 7.12 9.11
CA MET A 334 5.12 6.38 10.37
C MET A 334 3.75 5.76 10.60
N GLN A 335 3.69 4.74 11.45
CA GLN A 335 2.42 4.16 11.89
C GLN A 335 1.98 4.74 13.23
N VAL A 336 0.68 5.06 13.34
CA VAL A 336 0.05 5.60 14.54
C VAL A 336 -1.34 4.97 14.75
N ASP A 337 -1.84 5.02 15.99
CA ASP A 337 -3.23 4.62 16.29
C ASP A 337 -4.25 5.74 16.03
N LEU A 338 -5.52 5.50 16.37
CA LEU A 338 -6.62 6.48 16.31
C LEU A 338 -7.04 7.02 17.68
N ALA A 339 -6.35 6.68 18.76
CA ALA A 339 -6.61 7.31 20.05
C ALA A 339 -6.07 8.74 20.06
N HIS A 340 -6.59 9.56 20.98
CA HIS A 340 -6.15 10.94 21.15
C HIS A 340 -4.62 11.03 21.28
N LYS A 341 -4.04 11.97 20.53
CA LYS A 341 -2.59 12.17 20.49
C LYS A 341 -2.15 13.15 21.59
N PRO A 342 -0.90 13.05 22.07
CA PRO A 342 -0.35 14.06 22.95
C PRO A 342 -0.39 15.44 22.29
N GLN A 343 -0.46 16.49 23.10
CA GLN A 343 -0.38 17.88 22.61
C GLN A 343 0.89 18.08 21.77
N ASP A 344 0.74 18.85 20.69
CA ASP A 344 1.76 19.14 19.66
C ASP A 344 2.21 17.96 18.80
N PHE A 345 1.77 16.73 19.06
CA PHE A 345 2.29 15.54 18.36
C PHE A 345 2.17 15.67 16.84
N VAL A 346 0.99 16.05 16.34
CA VAL A 346 0.70 16.18 14.92
C VAL A 346 1.52 17.31 14.27
N ARG A 347 1.59 18.47 14.93
CA ARG A 347 2.39 19.62 14.48
C ARG A 347 3.89 19.28 14.41
N LEU A 348 4.45 18.71 15.48
CA LEU A 348 5.87 18.35 15.54
C LEU A 348 6.23 17.23 14.56
N ALA A 349 5.33 16.27 14.32
CA ALA A 349 5.54 15.25 13.29
C ALA A 349 5.71 15.90 11.90
N ALA A 350 4.83 16.85 11.54
CA ALA A 350 4.90 17.56 10.28
C ALA A 350 6.21 18.38 10.16
N GLU A 351 6.58 19.12 11.20
CA GLU A 351 7.84 19.89 11.25
C GLU A 351 9.08 19.00 11.11
N ALA A 352 9.06 17.82 11.72
CA ALA A 352 10.12 16.82 11.59
C ALA A 352 10.20 16.20 10.18
N GLY A 353 9.23 16.47 9.31
CA GLY A 353 9.20 15.97 7.94
C GLY A 353 8.37 14.69 7.75
N CYS A 354 7.41 14.42 8.63
CA CYS A 354 6.38 13.42 8.38
C CYS A 354 5.54 13.86 7.18
N THR A 355 5.38 12.99 6.19
CA THR A 355 4.61 13.29 4.97
C THR A 355 3.40 12.40 4.82
N GLN A 356 3.36 11.31 5.58
CA GLN A 356 2.25 10.38 5.61
C GLN A 356 2.20 9.64 6.94
N VAL A 357 0.99 9.42 7.46
CA VAL A 357 0.74 8.51 8.57
C VAL A 357 -0.04 7.29 8.11
N PHE A 358 0.39 6.11 8.55
CA PHE A 358 -0.36 4.87 8.40
C PHE A 358 -1.17 4.60 9.67
N VAL A 359 -2.47 4.41 9.53
CA VAL A 359 -3.42 4.40 10.63
C VAL A 359 -4.22 3.12 10.63
N GLY A 360 -4.09 2.34 11.72
CA GLY A 360 -4.84 1.10 11.92
C GLY A 360 -6.31 1.37 12.30
N MET A 361 -7.16 1.65 11.31
CA MET A 361 -8.60 1.85 11.50
C MET A 361 -9.34 0.52 11.63
N GLU A 362 -9.01 -0.42 10.73
CA GLU A 362 -9.58 -1.75 10.52
C GLU A 362 -11.05 -1.79 10.14
N SER A 363 -11.91 -1.02 10.80
CA SER A 363 -13.34 -0.99 10.53
C SER A 363 -13.96 0.34 10.94
N VAL A 364 -15.07 0.68 10.28
CA VAL A 364 -16.00 1.75 10.70
C VAL A 364 -17.25 1.19 11.40
N ASN A 365 -17.33 -0.13 11.57
CA ASN A 365 -18.38 -0.79 12.32
C ASN A 365 -17.94 -0.97 13.80
N PRO A 366 -18.64 -0.35 14.77
CA PRO A 366 -18.29 -0.46 16.20
C PRO A 366 -18.31 -1.89 16.74
N ASP A 367 -19.18 -2.78 16.25
CA ASP A 367 -19.27 -4.17 16.72
C ASP A 367 -18.03 -4.97 16.32
N ASN A 368 -17.53 -4.74 15.10
CA ASN A 368 -16.27 -5.30 14.64
C ASN A 368 -15.07 -4.79 15.46
N LEU A 369 -15.01 -3.47 15.73
CA LEU A 369 -13.93 -2.90 16.56
C LEU A 369 -13.92 -3.50 17.97
N LYS A 370 -15.11 -3.67 18.57
CA LYS A 370 -15.25 -4.32 19.88
C LYS A 370 -14.80 -5.78 19.84
N ALA A 371 -15.24 -6.54 18.84
CA ALA A 371 -14.86 -7.95 18.70
C ALA A 371 -13.36 -8.15 18.53
N GLN A 372 -12.68 -7.23 17.86
CA GLN A 372 -11.24 -7.29 17.60
C GLN A 372 -10.38 -6.65 18.69
N GLY A 373 -10.97 -6.23 19.81
CA GLY A 373 -10.25 -5.61 20.92
C GLY A 373 -9.69 -4.20 20.62
N LYS A 374 -10.32 -3.46 19.69
CA LYS A 374 -9.93 -2.09 19.30
C LYS A 374 -10.80 -1.01 19.96
N GLY A 375 -11.03 -1.13 21.27
CA GLY A 375 -11.89 -0.19 22.02
C GLY A 375 -11.38 1.26 22.05
N GLN A 376 -10.10 1.49 21.73
CA GLN A 376 -9.52 2.82 21.59
C GLN A 376 -9.94 3.54 20.30
N ASN A 377 -10.47 2.81 19.31
CA ASN A 377 -10.93 3.36 18.04
C ASN A 377 -12.41 3.77 18.18
N LYS A 378 -12.69 5.07 18.06
CA LYS A 378 -14.03 5.62 18.13
C LYS A 378 -14.42 6.26 16.79
N VAL A 379 -15.41 5.66 16.13
CA VAL A 379 -15.75 5.98 14.73
C VAL A 379 -16.20 7.42 14.56
N ASP A 380 -16.93 7.96 15.54
CA ASP A 380 -17.39 9.35 15.59
C ASP A 380 -16.25 10.38 15.66
N GLU A 381 -15.06 9.98 16.14
CA GLU A 381 -13.88 10.86 16.23
C GLU A 381 -13.01 10.82 14.96
N TYR A 382 -13.18 9.81 14.08
CA TYR A 382 -12.27 9.57 12.95
C TYR A 382 -12.12 10.77 12.02
N GLN A 383 -13.21 11.43 11.65
CA GLN A 383 -13.17 12.57 10.75
C GLN A 383 -12.35 13.73 11.34
N ALA A 384 -12.49 14.00 12.64
CA ALA A 384 -11.75 15.05 13.33
C ALA A 384 -10.25 14.72 13.38
N ILE A 385 -9.90 13.47 13.70
CA ILE A 385 -8.50 13.01 13.75
C ILE A 385 -7.84 13.12 12.37
N ILE A 386 -8.53 12.74 11.30
CA ILE A 386 -7.99 12.83 9.95
C ILE A 386 -7.81 14.28 9.52
N ARG A 387 -8.77 15.15 9.86
CA ARG A 387 -8.67 16.58 9.61
C ARG A 387 -7.46 17.21 10.30
N GLU A 388 -7.14 16.79 11.53
CA GLU A 388 -5.96 17.27 12.27
C GLU A 388 -4.66 17.03 11.47
N TRP A 389 -4.51 15.86 10.83
CA TRP A 389 -3.38 15.57 9.95
C TRP A 389 -3.41 16.37 8.64
N HIS A 390 -4.59 16.55 8.06
CA HIS A 390 -4.76 17.36 6.85
C HIS A 390 -4.39 18.82 7.07
N ASP A 391 -4.74 19.40 8.22
CA ASP A 391 -4.48 20.80 8.57
C ASP A 391 -2.97 21.11 8.64
N VAL A 392 -2.12 20.10 8.90
CA VAL A 392 -0.65 20.21 8.90
C VAL A 392 0.01 19.63 7.64
N ALA A 393 -0.79 19.41 6.59
CA ALA A 393 -0.36 18.88 5.30
C ALA A 393 0.28 17.47 5.32
N VAL A 394 -0.21 16.59 6.19
CA VAL A 394 0.21 15.17 6.26
C VAL A 394 -0.88 14.28 5.68
N ALA A 395 -0.52 13.43 4.72
CA ALA A 395 -1.47 12.50 4.11
C ALA A 395 -1.83 11.34 5.06
N VAL A 396 -3.08 10.91 5.04
CA VAL A 396 -3.56 9.80 5.87
C VAL A 396 -3.76 8.53 5.04
N HIS A 397 -3.00 7.50 5.38
CA HIS A 397 -3.13 6.14 4.85
C HIS A 397 -3.81 5.24 5.90
N VAL A 398 -4.96 4.68 5.56
CA VAL A 398 -5.76 3.83 6.44
C VAL A 398 -5.55 2.35 6.12
N ALA A 399 -5.43 1.52 7.16
CA ALA A 399 -5.62 0.07 7.08
C ALA A 399 -7.10 -0.28 7.30
N TYR A 400 -7.68 -1.13 6.45
CA TYR A 400 -9.06 -1.59 6.58
C TYR A 400 -9.14 -3.10 6.37
N ILE A 401 -9.81 -3.80 7.28
CA ILE A 401 -9.99 -5.26 7.25
C ILE A 401 -11.43 -5.55 6.80
N ILE A 402 -11.55 -6.37 5.78
CA ILE A 402 -12.81 -6.89 5.25
C ILE A 402 -12.93 -8.36 5.65
N GLY A 403 -14.11 -8.77 6.07
CA GLY A 403 -14.40 -10.11 6.56
C GLY A 403 -14.21 -10.26 8.07
N LEU A 404 -14.39 -9.16 8.80
CA LEU A 404 -14.59 -9.21 10.25
C LEU A 404 -15.98 -9.80 10.57
N PRO A 405 -16.21 -10.38 11.76
CA PRO A 405 -17.37 -11.21 12.03
C PRO A 405 -18.74 -10.59 11.72
N PHE A 406 -18.89 -9.26 11.80
CA PHE A 406 -20.15 -8.55 11.53
C PHE A 406 -20.22 -7.93 10.13
N ASP A 407 -19.24 -8.19 9.27
CA ASP A 407 -19.25 -7.68 7.89
C ASP A 407 -20.30 -8.42 7.06
N THR A 408 -20.98 -7.67 6.19
CA THR A 408 -21.75 -8.25 5.09
C THR A 408 -21.31 -7.60 3.80
N LYS A 409 -21.51 -8.28 2.66
CA LYS A 409 -21.16 -7.72 1.35
C LYS A 409 -21.78 -6.34 1.11
N ALA A 410 -23.03 -6.15 1.53
CA ALA A 410 -23.74 -4.87 1.40
C ALA A 410 -23.16 -3.80 2.33
N GLN A 411 -22.90 -4.15 3.60
CA GLN A 411 -22.35 -3.22 4.58
C GLN A 411 -20.94 -2.75 4.18
N VAL A 412 -20.09 -3.66 3.72
CA VAL A 412 -18.73 -3.30 3.25
C VAL A 412 -18.80 -2.23 2.16
N ALA A 413 -19.73 -2.33 1.21
CA ALA A 413 -19.87 -1.31 0.17
C ALA A 413 -20.25 0.07 0.74
N LEU A 414 -21.12 0.12 1.74
CA LEU A 414 -21.49 1.35 2.45
C LEU A 414 -20.31 1.91 3.25
N ASP A 415 -19.56 1.05 3.92
CA ASP A 415 -18.37 1.42 4.70
C ASP A 415 -17.30 2.05 3.79
N ILE A 416 -17.07 1.49 2.60
CA ILE A 416 -16.13 2.07 1.63
C ILE A 416 -16.61 3.46 1.16
N GLN A 417 -17.92 3.64 0.96
CA GLN A 417 -18.45 4.95 0.62
C GLN A 417 -18.26 5.97 1.75
N TYR A 418 -18.46 5.54 2.99
CA TYR A 418 -18.21 6.35 4.19
C TYR A 418 -16.74 6.73 4.33
N LEU A 419 -15.80 5.82 4.02
CA LEU A 419 -14.36 6.11 3.96
C LEU A 419 -14.03 7.22 2.94
N ILE A 420 -14.73 7.23 1.81
CA ILE A 420 -14.51 8.17 0.70
C ILE A 420 -15.11 9.54 1.00
N ASP A 421 -16.39 9.60 1.37
CA ASP A 421 -17.12 10.87 1.43
C ASP A 421 -17.02 11.56 2.79
N GLU A 422 -17.09 10.81 3.89
CA GLU A 422 -17.16 11.36 5.24
C GLU A 422 -15.78 11.43 5.92
N ILE A 423 -15.08 10.30 5.94
CA ILE A 423 -13.76 10.16 6.56
C ILE A 423 -12.67 10.81 5.71
N GLN A 424 -12.85 10.81 4.38
CA GLN A 424 -11.96 11.48 3.44
C GLN A 424 -10.51 10.98 3.48
N ALA A 425 -10.30 9.69 3.72
CA ALA A 425 -8.97 9.08 3.72
C ALA A 425 -8.24 9.33 2.39
N ASP A 426 -6.92 9.60 2.43
CA ASP A 426 -6.15 9.86 1.21
C ASP A 426 -5.71 8.55 0.54
N GLN A 427 -5.49 7.50 1.32
CA GLN A 427 -5.03 6.20 0.84
C GLN A 427 -5.62 5.11 1.73
N VAL A 428 -5.96 3.95 1.16
CA VAL A 428 -6.46 2.82 1.94
C VAL A 428 -5.79 1.53 1.47
N SER A 429 -5.25 0.75 2.41
CA SER A 429 -4.91 -0.65 2.18
C SER A 429 -6.03 -1.53 2.70
N PHE A 430 -6.65 -2.28 1.79
CA PHE A 430 -7.65 -3.28 2.15
C PHE A 430 -6.99 -4.63 2.40
N PHE A 431 -7.41 -5.29 3.46
CA PHE A 431 -6.97 -6.63 3.85
C PHE A 431 -8.18 -7.54 4.06
N MET A 432 -7.99 -8.84 3.87
CA MET A 432 -8.91 -9.86 4.36
C MET A 432 -8.44 -10.35 5.73
N LEU A 433 -9.36 -10.47 6.70
CA LEU A 433 -9.07 -11.09 7.99
C LEU A 433 -8.43 -12.48 7.76
N THR A 434 -7.23 -12.67 8.30
CA THR A 434 -6.44 -13.89 8.12
C THR A 434 -5.87 -14.32 9.46
N PRO A 435 -6.19 -15.54 9.94
CA PRO A 435 -5.64 -16.04 11.20
C PRO A 435 -4.17 -16.45 11.00
N MET A 436 -3.28 -15.56 11.41
CA MET A 436 -1.84 -15.75 11.33
C MET A 436 -1.31 -16.50 12.56
N PRO A 437 -0.39 -17.48 12.39
CA PRO A 437 0.39 -17.99 13.53
C PRO A 437 1.04 -16.85 14.31
N GLY A 438 0.83 -16.82 15.61
CA GLY A 438 1.20 -15.69 16.49
C GLY A 438 0.05 -14.76 16.86
N ALA A 439 -1.11 -14.81 16.20
CA ALA A 439 -2.29 -14.04 16.58
C ALA A 439 -3.14 -14.80 17.62
N GLN A 440 -3.86 -14.07 18.46
CA GLN A 440 -4.80 -14.65 19.42
C GLN A 440 -5.96 -15.34 18.70
N ASP A 441 -6.50 -14.71 17.65
CA ASP A 441 -7.57 -15.31 16.83
C ASP A 441 -7.18 -16.69 16.30
N HIS A 442 -5.93 -16.86 15.85
CA HIS A 442 -5.45 -18.13 15.31
C HIS A 442 -5.40 -19.22 16.37
N LEU A 443 -4.91 -18.91 17.57
CA LEU A 443 -4.88 -19.87 18.69
C LEU A 443 -6.30 -20.33 19.03
N GLU A 444 -7.23 -19.38 19.21
CA GLU A 444 -8.61 -19.71 19.57
C GLU A 444 -9.32 -20.53 18.49
N MET A 445 -9.09 -20.23 17.21
CA MET A 445 -9.63 -21.00 16.10
C MET A 445 -9.11 -22.44 16.08
N ILE A 446 -7.82 -22.65 16.42
CA ILE A 446 -7.26 -24.01 16.58
C ILE A 446 -7.95 -24.75 17.72
N GLU A 447 -8.08 -24.10 18.89
CA GLU A 447 -8.71 -24.71 20.07
C GLU A 447 -10.17 -25.08 19.83
N ARG A 448 -10.89 -24.27 19.04
CA ARG A 448 -12.28 -24.53 18.63
C ARG A 448 -12.41 -25.56 17.49
N GLY A 449 -11.30 -26.00 16.90
CA GLY A 449 -11.30 -26.93 15.76
C GLY A 449 -11.90 -26.31 14.50
N GLU A 450 -11.80 -25.00 14.34
CA GLU A 450 -12.33 -24.29 13.16
C GLU A 450 -11.49 -24.59 11.92
N TRP A 451 -12.17 -24.67 10.78
CA TRP A 451 -11.47 -24.87 9.50
C TRP A 451 -10.70 -23.61 9.10
N MET A 452 -9.43 -23.79 8.77
CA MET A 452 -8.57 -22.79 8.15
C MET A 452 -7.86 -23.41 6.95
N ASP A 453 -7.54 -22.60 5.94
CA ASP A 453 -6.78 -23.09 4.79
C ASP A 453 -5.39 -23.59 5.28
N PRO A 454 -5.03 -24.86 4.98
CA PRO A 454 -3.75 -25.44 5.40
C PRO A 454 -2.56 -24.87 4.62
N ASP A 455 -2.80 -24.22 3.48
CA ASP A 455 -1.74 -23.61 2.69
C ASP A 455 -1.38 -22.22 3.22
N PHE A 456 -0.28 -22.14 3.98
CA PHE A 456 0.26 -20.87 4.47
C PHE A 456 0.55 -19.84 3.35
N ASN A 457 0.78 -20.27 2.10
CA ASN A 457 1.00 -19.34 0.98
C ASN A 457 -0.23 -18.46 0.70
N LYS A 458 -1.44 -18.97 0.98
CA LYS A 458 -2.69 -18.24 0.80
C LYS A 458 -3.05 -17.36 2.00
N ARG A 459 -2.34 -17.47 3.13
CA ARG A 459 -2.57 -16.61 4.30
C ARG A 459 -1.91 -15.25 4.10
N ASP A 460 -2.28 -14.58 3.03
CA ASP A 460 -1.65 -13.36 2.52
C ASP A 460 -2.46 -12.09 2.74
N SER A 461 -3.58 -12.22 3.46
CA SER A 461 -4.52 -11.14 3.73
C SER A 461 -5.19 -10.59 2.47
N PHE A 462 -5.24 -11.36 1.37
CA PHE A 462 -6.08 -11.05 0.21
C PHE A 462 -6.74 -12.29 -0.41
N HIS A 463 -6.64 -13.44 0.26
CA HIS A 463 -7.47 -14.62 0.03
C HIS A 463 -8.33 -14.99 1.24
N PRO A 464 -9.55 -15.50 1.03
CA PRO A 464 -10.36 -16.05 2.12
C PRO A 464 -9.73 -17.36 2.60
N THR A 465 -9.32 -17.40 3.86
CA THR A 465 -8.64 -18.56 4.46
C THR A 465 -9.42 -19.20 5.60
N THR A 466 -10.63 -18.71 5.85
CA THR A 466 -11.54 -19.16 6.91
C THR A 466 -12.99 -19.14 6.41
N ARG A 467 -13.91 -19.71 7.18
CA ARG A 467 -15.35 -19.56 6.93
C ARG A 467 -15.84 -18.26 7.55
N HIS A 468 -16.54 -17.45 6.76
CA HIS A 468 -17.14 -16.21 7.23
C HIS A 468 -18.62 -16.45 7.62
N PRO A 469 -19.12 -15.90 8.73
CA PRO A 469 -20.49 -16.14 9.20
C PRO A 469 -21.59 -15.59 8.26
N HIS A 470 -21.27 -14.57 7.46
CA HIS A 470 -22.25 -13.85 6.62
C HIS A 470 -21.89 -13.73 5.14
N MET A 471 -20.79 -14.35 4.69
CA MET A 471 -20.34 -14.27 3.29
C MET A 471 -19.78 -15.61 2.84
N THR A 472 -20.06 -15.99 1.60
CA THR A 472 -19.25 -17.05 0.96
C THR A 472 -17.84 -16.53 0.63
N ALA A 473 -16.91 -17.43 0.34
CA ALA A 473 -15.55 -17.06 -0.08
C ALA A 473 -15.57 -16.18 -1.36
N GLU A 474 -16.47 -16.46 -2.29
CA GLU A 474 -16.67 -15.68 -3.52
C GLU A 474 -17.26 -14.30 -3.23
N GLU A 475 -18.23 -14.21 -2.31
CA GLU A 475 -18.82 -12.93 -1.90
C GLU A 475 -17.79 -12.03 -1.20
N TRP A 476 -16.98 -12.61 -0.31
CA TRP A 476 -15.90 -11.92 0.37
C TRP A 476 -14.83 -11.44 -0.61
N THR A 477 -14.39 -12.30 -1.52
CA THR A 477 -13.46 -11.93 -2.60
C THR A 477 -14.02 -10.82 -3.48
N SER A 478 -15.31 -10.90 -3.84
CA SER A 478 -16.00 -9.87 -4.61
C SER A 478 -16.08 -8.54 -3.85
N ALA A 479 -16.33 -8.56 -2.53
CA ALA A 479 -16.37 -7.36 -1.69
C ALA A 479 -15.00 -6.69 -1.61
N TYR A 480 -13.95 -7.49 -1.40
CA TYR A 480 -12.56 -7.03 -1.39
C TYR A 480 -12.15 -6.38 -2.73
N GLU A 481 -12.41 -7.05 -3.86
CA GLU A 481 -12.11 -6.47 -5.17
C GLU A 481 -12.92 -5.20 -5.47
N ALA A 482 -14.18 -5.14 -5.00
CA ALA A 482 -15.02 -3.97 -5.18
C ALA A 482 -14.51 -2.77 -4.36
N ALA A 483 -13.97 -3.00 -3.15
CA ALA A 483 -13.36 -1.96 -2.33
C ALA A 483 -12.20 -1.26 -3.05
N TRP A 484 -11.27 -2.05 -3.63
CA TRP A 484 -10.16 -1.51 -4.44
C TRP A 484 -10.64 -0.70 -5.63
N LYS A 485 -11.62 -1.21 -6.38
CA LYS A 485 -12.17 -0.54 -7.58
C LYS A 485 -12.91 0.76 -7.23
N SER A 486 -13.63 0.78 -6.12
CA SER A 486 -14.37 1.95 -5.65
C SER A 486 -13.42 3.04 -5.14
N PHE A 487 -12.54 2.71 -4.20
CA PHE A 487 -11.64 3.68 -3.58
C PHE A 487 -10.60 4.23 -4.58
N TYR A 488 -10.01 3.38 -5.43
CA TYR A 488 -9.06 3.82 -6.46
C TYR A 488 -9.73 4.13 -7.80
N GLY A 489 -11.04 4.34 -7.81
CA GLY A 489 -11.79 4.86 -8.94
C GLY A 489 -11.35 6.27 -9.31
N LYS A 490 -11.43 6.61 -10.60
CA LYS A 490 -10.99 7.90 -11.14
C LYS A 490 -11.58 9.09 -10.37
N GLU A 491 -12.87 9.01 -10.06
CA GLU A 491 -13.62 10.08 -9.38
C GLU A 491 -13.02 10.37 -8.00
N ASN A 492 -12.78 9.34 -7.18
CA ASN A 492 -12.20 9.52 -5.85
C ASN A 492 -10.75 10.02 -5.91
N LEU A 493 -9.93 9.47 -6.82
CA LEU A 493 -8.56 9.94 -6.97
C LEU A 493 -8.49 11.40 -7.42
N THR A 494 -9.39 11.83 -8.30
CA THR A 494 -9.53 13.24 -8.64
C THR A 494 -9.90 14.07 -7.42
N LYS A 495 -10.89 13.65 -6.60
CA LYS A 495 -11.26 14.35 -5.35
C LYS A 495 -10.06 14.53 -4.42
N VAL A 496 -9.33 13.45 -4.12
CA VAL A 496 -8.20 13.49 -3.19
C VAL A 496 -7.05 14.34 -3.75
N LEU A 497 -6.62 14.12 -5.00
CA LEU A 497 -5.54 14.94 -5.57
C LEU A 497 -5.91 16.42 -5.70
N SER A 498 -7.18 16.74 -5.96
CA SER A 498 -7.66 18.11 -5.95
C SER A 498 -7.55 18.78 -4.58
N ARG A 499 -7.83 18.05 -3.48
CA ARG A 499 -7.60 18.52 -2.09
C ARG A 499 -6.16 18.99 -1.91
N TRP A 500 -5.21 18.22 -2.42
CA TRP A 500 -3.78 18.46 -2.29
C TRP A 500 -3.16 19.34 -3.38
N SER A 501 -3.96 19.89 -4.31
CA SER A 501 -3.45 20.67 -5.45
C SER A 501 -2.67 21.94 -5.07
N HIS A 502 -2.84 22.42 -3.84
CA HIS A 502 -2.14 23.56 -3.26
C HIS A 502 -0.77 23.21 -2.65
N ASP A 503 -0.51 21.92 -2.34
CA ASP A 503 0.75 21.41 -1.84
C ASP A 503 1.37 20.45 -2.88
N PRO A 504 2.32 20.94 -3.72
CA PRO A 504 2.95 20.13 -4.75
C PRO A 504 3.67 18.89 -4.21
N TYR A 505 4.22 18.94 -2.99
CA TYR A 505 4.97 17.82 -2.44
C TYR A 505 4.02 16.66 -2.15
N THR A 506 2.97 16.92 -1.37
CA THR A 506 1.97 15.91 -0.99
C THR A 506 1.21 15.42 -2.23
N TYR A 507 0.86 16.32 -3.15
CA TYR A 507 0.26 15.97 -4.43
C TYR A 507 1.06 14.93 -5.22
N TRP A 508 2.35 15.19 -5.45
CA TRP A 508 3.19 14.27 -6.24
C TRP A 508 3.49 12.97 -5.51
N ASN A 509 3.61 13.01 -4.17
CA ASN A 509 3.73 11.82 -3.36
C ASN A 509 2.51 10.91 -3.53
N LEU A 510 1.30 11.44 -3.32
CA LEU A 510 0.04 10.71 -3.51
C LEU A 510 -0.16 10.24 -4.95
N PHE A 511 0.16 11.08 -5.94
CA PHE A 511 0.06 10.70 -7.35
C PHE A 511 0.91 9.47 -7.67
N ASN A 512 2.17 9.45 -7.22
CA ASN A 512 3.09 8.33 -7.42
C ASN A 512 2.64 7.09 -6.63
N LEU A 513 2.11 7.27 -5.41
CA LEU A 513 1.51 6.18 -4.63
C LEU A 513 0.31 5.57 -5.34
N TYR A 514 -0.59 6.37 -5.92
CA TYR A 514 -1.72 5.87 -6.70
C TYR A 514 -1.30 5.14 -7.95
N VAL A 515 -0.20 5.57 -8.59
CA VAL A 515 0.36 4.82 -9.70
C VAL A 515 0.74 3.40 -9.26
N TRP A 516 1.41 3.28 -8.12
CA TRP A 516 1.80 1.99 -7.55
C TRP A 516 0.59 1.16 -7.10
N TYR A 517 -0.33 1.74 -6.31
CA TYR A 517 -1.47 1.03 -5.72
C TYR A 517 -2.43 0.51 -6.79
N LYS A 518 -2.76 1.32 -7.81
CA LYS A 518 -3.57 0.86 -8.94
C LYS A 518 -2.86 -0.21 -9.76
N ASN A 519 -1.56 -0.07 -10.01
CA ASN A 519 -0.81 -1.11 -10.69
C ASN A 519 -0.87 -2.43 -9.92
N ALA A 520 -0.59 -2.39 -8.62
CA ALA A 520 -0.60 -3.58 -7.77
C ALA A 520 -2.00 -4.24 -7.72
N ALA A 521 -3.01 -3.50 -7.29
CA ALA A 521 -4.33 -4.08 -7.00
C ALA A 521 -5.16 -4.35 -8.26
N LEU A 522 -5.12 -3.47 -9.26
CA LEU A 522 -6.02 -3.54 -10.42
C LEU A 522 -5.39 -4.19 -11.66
N ILE A 523 -4.06 -4.16 -11.80
CA ILE A 523 -3.34 -4.73 -12.94
C ILE A 523 -2.69 -6.07 -12.55
N GLU A 524 -1.80 -6.04 -11.57
CA GLU A 524 -1.07 -7.23 -11.10
C GLU A 524 -1.94 -8.16 -10.22
N LYS A 525 -3.08 -7.66 -9.74
CA LYS A 525 -4.00 -8.36 -8.81
C LYS A 525 -3.27 -8.90 -7.57
N GLN A 526 -2.47 -8.04 -6.96
CA GLN A 526 -1.71 -8.34 -5.75
C GLN A 526 -1.87 -7.17 -4.77
N HIS A 527 -1.71 -7.43 -3.48
CA HIS A 527 -1.71 -6.35 -2.49
C HIS A 527 -0.47 -5.45 -2.69
N PRO A 528 -0.60 -4.10 -2.64
CA PRO A 528 0.52 -3.18 -2.86
C PRO A 528 1.76 -3.50 -2.03
N MET A 529 1.60 -3.90 -0.77
CA MET A 529 2.71 -4.20 0.16
C MET A 529 3.62 -5.37 -0.28
N VAL A 530 3.14 -6.25 -1.15
CA VAL A 530 3.93 -7.38 -1.69
C VAL A 530 4.22 -7.22 -3.19
N ALA A 531 3.67 -6.19 -3.83
CA ALA A 531 3.74 -5.97 -5.27
C ALA A 531 4.81 -4.95 -5.65
N GLY A 532 5.61 -5.31 -6.66
CA GLY A 532 6.53 -4.40 -7.33
C GLY A 532 6.03 -3.97 -8.72
N PHE A 533 6.95 -3.48 -9.54
CA PHE A 533 6.69 -3.15 -10.93
C PHE A 533 7.18 -4.25 -11.87
N PHE A 534 6.28 -4.69 -12.75
CA PHE A 534 6.48 -5.70 -13.79
C PHE A 534 6.91 -7.06 -13.26
N ARG A 535 5.96 -7.97 -13.20
CA ARG A 535 6.17 -9.34 -12.71
C ARG A 535 7.07 -10.18 -13.62
N LEU A 536 8.10 -10.78 -13.02
CA LEU A 536 9.07 -11.68 -13.63
C LEU A 536 8.78 -13.13 -13.20
N LYS A 537 8.29 -13.95 -14.14
CA LYS A 537 8.05 -15.39 -13.90
C LYS A 537 9.20 -16.22 -14.47
N ASP A 538 9.94 -16.91 -13.61
CA ASP A 538 10.97 -17.87 -14.02
C ASP A 538 10.34 -19.25 -14.23
N ARG A 539 10.57 -19.84 -15.40
CA ARG A 539 10.02 -21.15 -15.77
C ARG A 539 10.44 -22.27 -14.83
N LEU A 540 11.69 -22.23 -14.34
CA LEU A 540 12.28 -23.33 -13.57
C LEU A 540 12.07 -23.18 -12.07
N THR A 541 11.78 -21.96 -11.60
CA THR A 541 11.56 -21.69 -10.17
C THR A 541 10.06 -21.77 -9.87
N ARG A 542 9.58 -22.99 -9.67
CA ARG A 542 8.17 -23.33 -9.40
C ARG A 542 8.01 -23.92 -8.01
N ARG A 543 6.84 -23.74 -7.41
CA ARG A 543 6.45 -24.42 -6.18
C ARG A 543 6.36 -25.93 -6.42
N SER A 544 6.75 -26.72 -5.43
CA SER A 544 6.55 -28.17 -5.47
C SER A 544 5.06 -28.50 -5.69
N GLY A 545 4.79 -29.51 -6.52
CA GLY A 545 3.43 -29.88 -6.94
C GLY A 545 2.92 -29.17 -8.20
N PHE A 546 3.57 -28.10 -8.66
CA PHE A 546 3.21 -27.42 -9.92
C PHE A 546 4.06 -27.92 -11.08
N SER A 547 3.43 -28.21 -12.23
CA SER A 547 4.15 -28.69 -13.42
C SER A 547 5.10 -27.64 -13.99
N ILE A 548 6.28 -28.03 -14.44
CA ILE A 548 7.16 -27.14 -15.21
C ILE A 548 6.70 -27.18 -16.67
N ASP A 549 6.23 -26.04 -17.18
CA ASP A 549 5.82 -25.93 -18.58
C ASP A 549 7.02 -26.21 -19.52
N PRO A 550 6.80 -26.93 -20.64
CA PRO A 550 7.75 -26.96 -21.75
C PRO A 550 8.06 -25.54 -22.23
N LEU A 551 9.30 -25.30 -22.68
CA LEU A 551 9.75 -23.96 -23.05
C LEU A 551 8.81 -23.23 -24.05
N PRO A 552 8.33 -23.87 -25.15
CA PRO A 552 7.42 -23.20 -26.08
C PRO A 552 6.08 -22.80 -25.45
N VAL A 553 5.54 -23.66 -24.56
CA VAL A 553 4.27 -23.42 -23.86
C VAL A 553 4.44 -22.25 -22.88
N HIS A 554 5.53 -22.23 -22.13
CA HIS A 554 5.84 -21.13 -21.22
C HIS A 554 5.98 -19.80 -21.98
N LEU A 555 6.74 -19.77 -23.08
CA LEU A 555 6.91 -18.57 -23.89
C LEU A 555 5.58 -18.07 -24.46
N TRP A 556 4.71 -18.96 -24.93
CA TRP A 556 3.38 -18.60 -25.40
C TRP A 556 2.49 -18.01 -24.30
N LYS A 557 2.44 -18.65 -23.12
CA LYS A 557 1.71 -18.13 -21.95
C LYS A 557 2.24 -16.75 -21.54
N ARG A 558 3.57 -16.59 -21.46
CA ARG A 558 4.23 -15.32 -21.12
C ARG A 558 3.97 -14.22 -22.14
N THR A 559 4.05 -14.51 -23.44
CA THR A 559 3.74 -13.53 -24.48
C THR A 559 2.29 -13.05 -24.37
N LYS A 560 1.32 -13.95 -24.17
CA LYS A 560 -0.09 -13.57 -23.95
C LYS A 560 -0.26 -12.70 -22.72
N GLU A 561 0.38 -13.06 -21.60
CA GLU A 561 0.33 -12.31 -20.36
C GLU A 561 0.92 -10.91 -20.54
N ILE A 562 2.11 -10.79 -21.16
CA ILE A 562 2.78 -9.53 -21.46
C ILE A 562 1.92 -8.65 -22.38
N CYS A 563 1.31 -9.22 -23.42
CA CYS A 563 0.40 -8.45 -24.29
C CYS A 563 -0.81 -7.91 -23.52
N ARG A 564 -1.44 -8.71 -22.66
CA ARG A 564 -2.55 -8.26 -21.80
C ARG A 564 -2.10 -7.17 -20.83
N LEU A 565 -0.93 -7.37 -20.21
CA LEU A 565 -0.32 -6.41 -19.29
C LEU A 565 -0.05 -5.08 -19.99
N PHE A 566 0.51 -5.09 -21.21
CA PHE A 566 0.75 -3.89 -21.99
C PHE A 566 -0.54 -3.13 -22.31
N VAL A 567 -1.61 -3.84 -22.69
CA VAL A 567 -2.93 -3.22 -22.92
C VAL A 567 -3.50 -2.63 -21.64
N ALA A 568 -3.37 -3.31 -20.51
CA ALA A 568 -3.81 -2.82 -19.21
C ALA A 568 -3.04 -1.55 -18.81
N TRP A 569 -1.71 -1.58 -18.92
CA TRP A 569 -0.83 -0.44 -18.66
C TRP A 569 -1.14 0.75 -19.58
N ALA A 570 -1.42 0.53 -20.86
CA ALA A 570 -1.79 1.61 -21.78
C ALA A 570 -3.10 2.31 -21.36
N ARG A 571 -4.11 1.53 -20.92
CA ARG A 571 -5.36 2.10 -20.38
C ARG A 571 -5.13 2.83 -19.07
N PHE A 572 -4.34 2.24 -18.19
CA PHE A 572 -3.99 2.81 -16.90
C PHE A 572 -3.23 4.14 -17.03
N VAL A 573 -2.20 4.20 -17.88
CA VAL A 573 -1.46 5.45 -18.13
C VAL A 573 -2.38 6.53 -18.69
N LYS A 574 -3.29 6.15 -19.58
CA LYS A 574 -4.31 7.08 -20.12
C LYS A 574 -5.22 7.65 -19.03
N GLU A 575 -5.64 6.81 -18.10
CA GLU A 575 -6.49 7.22 -16.97
C GLU A 575 -5.72 8.12 -16.00
N MET A 576 -4.49 7.75 -15.62
CA MET A 576 -3.64 8.56 -14.74
C MET A 576 -3.28 9.91 -15.35
N GLU A 577 -3.06 9.98 -16.67
CA GLU A 577 -2.87 11.24 -17.39
C GLU A 577 -4.14 12.11 -17.34
N GLU A 578 -5.32 11.51 -17.49
CA GLU A 578 -6.59 12.23 -17.39
C GLU A 578 -6.82 12.79 -15.98
N ILE A 579 -6.55 12.00 -14.94
CA ILE A 579 -6.59 12.45 -13.55
C ILE A 579 -5.61 13.61 -13.35
N TRP A 580 -4.35 13.44 -13.75
CA TRP A 580 -3.33 14.48 -13.63
C TRP A 580 -3.73 15.80 -14.32
N LEU A 581 -4.29 15.74 -15.52
CA LEU A 581 -4.77 16.93 -16.23
C LEU A 581 -5.91 17.65 -15.50
N GLN A 582 -6.74 16.92 -14.74
CA GLN A 582 -7.83 17.49 -13.96
C GLN A 582 -7.32 18.12 -12.66
N THR A 583 -6.32 17.51 -12.02
CA THR A 583 -5.93 17.82 -10.64
C THR A 583 -4.65 18.64 -10.52
N ARG A 584 -3.83 18.72 -11.59
CA ARG A 584 -2.55 19.44 -11.54
C ARG A 584 -2.76 20.90 -11.15
N PRO A 585 -1.79 21.50 -10.41
CA PRO A 585 -1.78 22.94 -10.22
C PRO A 585 -1.75 23.64 -11.58
N ARG A 586 -2.69 24.57 -11.77
CA ARG A 586 -2.80 25.41 -12.98
C ARG A 586 -2.08 26.72 -12.75
N SER A 587 -1.36 27.20 -13.76
CA SER A 587 -0.77 28.55 -13.74
C SER A 587 -1.87 29.61 -13.61
N GLU A 588 -1.53 30.79 -13.12
CA GLU A 588 -2.50 31.89 -12.95
C GLU A 588 -3.19 32.25 -14.28
N ARG A 589 -2.41 32.28 -15.38
CA ARG A 589 -2.93 32.50 -16.75
C ARG A 589 -3.88 31.40 -17.19
N GLU A 590 -3.60 30.14 -16.83
CA GLU A 590 -4.53 29.03 -17.09
C GLU A 590 -5.79 29.17 -16.24
N ARG A 591 -5.71 29.53 -14.95
CA ARG A 591 -6.92 29.73 -14.12
C ARG A 591 -7.81 30.83 -14.67
N GLN A 592 -7.25 32.02 -14.92
CA GLN A 592 -7.98 33.15 -15.50
C GLN A 592 -8.64 32.78 -16.83
N PHE A 593 -7.94 32.00 -17.68
CA PHE A 593 -8.51 31.49 -18.92
C PHE A 593 -9.67 30.51 -18.67
N PHE A 594 -9.49 29.55 -17.76
CA PHE A 594 -10.50 28.53 -17.46
C PHE A 594 -11.76 29.15 -16.83
N ASP A 595 -11.62 30.05 -15.86
CA ASP A 595 -12.73 30.72 -15.17
C ASP A 595 -13.58 31.52 -16.15
N GLU A 596 -12.92 32.19 -17.08
CA GLU A 596 -13.58 33.04 -18.06
C GLU A 596 -14.25 32.22 -19.18
N VAL A 597 -13.61 31.14 -19.64
CA VAL A 597 -14.27 30.16 -20.52
C VAL A 597 -15.50 29.54 -19.83
N GLN A 598 -15.38 29.20 -18.55
CA GLN A 598 -16.49 28.61 -17.78
C GLN A 598 -17.63 29.60 -17.56
N ARG A 599 -17.32 30.88 -17.29
CA ARG A 599 -18.33 31.95 -17.19
C ARG A 599 -19.10 32.10 -18.50
N ILE A 600 -18.38 32.25 -19.61
CA ILE A 600 -18.99 32.46 -20.94
C ILE A 600 -19.81 31.24 -21.35
N GLN A 601 -19.27 30.02 -21.21
CA GLN A 601 -20.02 28.81 -21.53
C GLN A 601 -21.23 28.61 -20.62
N GLY A 602 -21.10 28.91 -19.32
CA GLY A 602 -22.21 28.85 -18.38
C GLY A 602 -23.34 29.81 -18.75
N GLU A 603 -23.04 31.04 -19.13
CA GLU A 603 -24.02 32.02 -19.61
C GLU A 603 -24.73 31.56 -20.91
N ILE A 604 -23.98 30.95 -21.84
CA ILE A 604 -24.56 30.37 -23.05
C ILE A 604 -25.46 29.20 -22.69
N TRP A 605 -25.02 28.30 -21.80
CA TRP A 605 -25.77 27.09 -21.44
C TRP A 605 -27.02 27.39 -20.61
N GLN A 606 -26.98 28.42 -19.76
CA GLN A 606 -28.16 28.93 -19.05
C GLN A 606 -29.16 29.54 -20.03
N THR A 607 -28.71 30.42 -20.93
CA THR A 607 -29.59 31.01 -21.95
C THR A 607 -30.20 29.96 -22.88
N LEU A 608 -29.42 28.91 -23.22
CA LEU A 608 -29.89 27.80 -24.05
C LEU A 608 -30.63 26.70 -23.27
N LYS A 609 -30.78 26.84 -21.95
CA LYS A 609 -31.42 25.87 -21.06
C LYS A 609 -30.87 24.44 -21.21
N ILE A 610 -29.56 24.29 -21.45
CA ILE A 610 -28.92 23.00 -21.81
C ILE A 610 -29.09 21.96 -20.69
N ALA A 611 -29.04 22.35 -19.42
CA ALA A 611 -29.21 21.43 -18.29
C ALA A 611 -30.64 20.86 -18.22
N GLU A 612 -31.66 21.70 -18.42
CA GLU A 612 -33.08 21.29 -18.48
C GLU A 612 -33.32 20.34 -19.67
N TRP A 613 -32.66 20.62 -20.79
CA TRP A 613 -32.63 19.74 -21.95
C TRP A 613 -31.97 18.39 -21.68
N GLN A 614 -30.84 18.35 -20.97
CA GLN A 614 -30.17 17.09 -20.61
C GLN A 614 -31.02 16.23 -19.68
N LYS A 615 -31.71 16.85 -18.73
CA LYS A 615 -32.67 16.16 -17.87
C LYS A 615 -33.81 15.56 -18.69
N ALA A 616 -34.50 16.38 -19.48
CA ALA A 616 -35.58 15.91 -20.35
C ALA A 616 -35.11 14.84 -21.35
N TYR A 617 -33.89 14.97 -21.89
CA TYR A 617 -33.27 13.96 -22.76
C TYR A 617 -33.04 12.62 -22.04
N SER A 618 -32.53 12.64 -20.80
CA SER A 618 -32.34 11.41 -20.00
C SER A 618 -33.66 10.68 -19.75
N ASP A 619 -34.72 11.45 -19.48
CA ASP A 619 -36.08 10.93 -19.30
C ASP A 619 -36.65 10.33 -20.61
N VAL A 620 -36.34 10.93 -21.77
CA VAL A 620 -36.65 10.34 -23.09
C VAL A 620 -35.84 9.07 -23.37
N LYS A 621 -34.54 9.07 -23.05
CA LYS A 621 -33.60 7.98 -23.35
C LYS A 621 -33.96 6.69 -22.62
N THR A 622 -34.46 6.79 -21.39
CA THR A 622 -34.97 5.67 -20.58
C THR A 622 -36.28 5.11 -21.13
N ALA A 623 -37.13 5.96 -21.71
CA ALA A 623 -38.43 5.58 -22.27
C ALA A 623 -38.40 5.09 -23.74
N MET A 624 -37.27 5.24 -24.47
CA MET A 624 -37.21 4.99 -25.92
C MET A 624 -36.41 3.74 -26.37
N PRO A 625 -36.80 3.07 -27.49
CA PRO A 625 -36.00 2.02 -28.15
C PRO A 625 -34.67 2.51 -28.76
N ALA A 626 -33.70 1.61 -28.91
CA ALA A 626 -32.32 1.93 -29.30
C ALA A 626 -32.17 2.70 -30.64
N LYS A 627 -33.01 2.44 -31.64
CA LYS A 627 -32.97 3.15 -32.95
C LYS A 627 -33.36 4.62 -32.85
N ALA A 628 -34.23 4.98 -31.91
CA ALA A 628 -34.67 6.36 -31.69
C ALA A 628 -33.65 7.18 -30.86
N ARG A 629 -32.93 6.53 -29.93
CA ARG A 629 -31.84 7.15 -29.17
C ARG A 629 -30.75 7.73 -30.08
N ALA A 630 -30.38 6.99 -31.13
CA ALA A 630 -29.35 7.39 -32.09
C ALA A 630 -29.63 8.71 -32.82
N LEU A 631 -30.89 9.12 -32.94
CA LEU A 631 -31.29 10.38 -33.58
C LEU A 631 -31.11 11.60 -32.66
N LEU A 632 -31.00 11.37 -31.34
CA LEU A 632 -30.76 12.38 -30.31
C LEU A 632 -29.29 12.44 -29.85
N ASP A 633 -28.45 11.46 -30.23
CA ASP A 633 -26.98 11.49 -30.03
C ASP A 633 -26.28 12.82 -30.38
N PRO A 634 -26.70 13.57 -31.43
CA PRO A 634 -26.09 14.87 -31.73
C PRO A 634 -26.20 15.89 -30.59
N PHE A 635 -27.23 15.79 -29.74
CA PHE A 635 -27.41 16.68 -28.59
C PHE A 635 -26.37 16.39 -27.48
N GLU A 636 -26.11 15.11 -27.20
CA GLU A 636 -25.09 14.68 -26.22
C GLU A 636 -23.69 15.12 -26.68
N GLU A 637 -23.42 15.07 -27.99
CA GLU A 637 -22.18 15.58 -28.60
C GLU A 637 -22.09 17.12 -28.56
N LEU A 638 -23.21 17.83 -28.71
CA LEU A 638 -23.23 19.29 -28.72
C LEU A 638 -23.09 19.86 -27.30
N SER A 639 -23.82 19.31 -26.33
CA SER A 639 -23.82 19.78 -24.95
C SER A 639 -22.49 19.57 -24.21
N SER A 640 -21.63 18.69 -24.73
CA SER A 640 -20.30 18.41 -24.18
C SER A 640 -19.16 19.20 -24.85
N LYS A 641 -19.43 19.97 -25.91
CA LYS A 641 -18.40 20.70 -26.66
C LYS A 641 -17.94 21.96 -25.95
N LEU A 642 -16.62 22.18 -26.01
CA LEU A 642 -16.03 23.44 -25.62
C LEU A 642 -16.15 24.46 -26.75
N LEU A 643 -16.78 25.61 -26.49
CA LEU A 643 -16.88 26.72 -27.43
C LEU A 643 -15.76 27.70 -27.13
N LEU A 644 -14.67 27.61 -27.88
CA LEU A 644 -13.45 28.41 -27.63
C LEU A 644 -13.29 29.57 -28.59
N SER A 645 -13.78 29.42 -29.82
CA SER A 645 -13.67 30.43 -30.85
C SER A 645 -15.04 30.82 -31.40
N ARG A 646 -15.08 31.98 -32.06
CA ARG A 646 -16.24 32.43 -32.83
C ARG A 646 -16.67 31.38 -33.87
N ASN A 647 -15.71 30.67 -34.47
CA ASN A 647 -16.00 29.60 -35.43
C ASN A 647 -16.67 28.40 -34.76
N ASP A 648 -16.22 28.02 -33.56
CA ASP A 648 -16.80 26.91 -32.79
C ASP A 648 -18.23 27.24 -32.36
N LEU A 649 -18.47 28.44 -31.83
CA LEU A 649 -19.80 28.93 -31.48
C LEU A 649 -20.74 28.93 -32.70
N ASN A 650 -20.28 29.43 -33.84
CA ASN A 650 -21.09 29.43 -35.07
C ASN A 650 -21.41 28.01 -35.56
N ALA A 651 -20.43 27.11 -35.54
CA ALA A 651 -20.62 25.72 -35.91
C ALA A 651 -21.58 24.99 -34.95
N PHE A 652 -21.49 25.30 -33.66
CA PHE A 652 -22.40 24.81 -32.64
C PHE A 652 -23.82 25.32 -32.88
N LEU A 653 -24.02 26.63 -33.01
CA LEU A 653 -25.35 27.22 -33.22
C LEU A 653 -26.01 26.70 -34.49
N LYS A 654 -25.25 26.56 -35.59
CA LYS A 654 -25.76 25.95 -36.83
C LYS A 654 -26.26 24.52 -36.61
N LYS A 655 -25.51 23.71 -35.86
CA LYS A 655 -25.91 22.34 -35.52
C LYS A 655 -27.08 22.30 -34.52
N TRP A 656 -27.08 23.19 -33.53
CA TRP A 656 -28.14 23.36 -32.53
C TRP A 656 -29.47 23.71 -33.19
N GLY A 657 -29.47 24.59 -34.21
CA GLY A 657 -30.65 24.91 -35.00
C GLY A 657 -31.14 23.73 -35.84
N SER A 658 -30.23 22.93 -36.41
CA SER A 658 -30.58 21.73 -37.17
C SER A 658 -31.22 20.62 -36.33
N LEU A 659 -30.99 20.63 -35.00
CA LEU A 659 -31.55 19.64 -34.08
C LEU A 659 -33.08 19.70 -34.03
N GLN A 660 -33.65 20.91 -34.16
CA GLN A 660 -35.09 21.13 -34.20
C GLN A 660 -35.77 20.38 -35.34
N ALA A 661 -35.18 20.43 -36.55
CA ALA A 661 -35.69 19.72 -37.72
C ALA A 661 -35.67 18.19 -37.52
N LYS A 662 -34.66 17.66 -36.82
CA LYS A 662 -34.56 16.24 -36.48
C LYS A 662 -35.60 15.81 -35.45
N ILE A 663 -35.83 16.61 -34.42
CA ILE A 663 -36.87 16.37 -33.40
C ILE A 663 -38.27 16.39 -34.05
N GLN A 664 -38.52 17.32 -34.97
CA GLN A 664 -39.78 17.35 -35.74
C GLN A 664 -39.94 16.15 -36.67
N THR A 665 -38.85 15.65 -37.26
CA THR A 665 -38.87 14.44 -38.08
C THR A 665 -39.21 13.20 -37.24
N LEU A 666 -38.66 13.10 -36.04
CA LEU A 666 -38.99 12.06 -35.06
C LEU A 666 -40.47 12.11 -34.65
N GLN A 667 -41.02 13.31 -34.42
CA GLN A 667 -42.44 13.49 -34.10
C GLN A 667 -43.37 13.09 -35.26
N ARG A 668 -42.98 13.34 -36.52
CA ARG A 668 -43.79 13.02 -37.71
C ARG A 668 -43.73 11.56 -38.13
N GLY A 669 -42.58 10.90 -37.93
CA GLY A 669 -42.36 9.52 -38.38
C GLY A 669 -42.94 8.45 -37.45
N TRP A 670 -43.44 8.83 -36.27
CA TRP A 670 -43.89 7.91 -35.23
C TRP A 670 -45.38 8.16 -34.92
N ALA A 671 -46.25 7.27 -35.40
CA ALA A 671 -47.67 7.25 -35.00
C ALA A 671 -47.79 6.56 -33.63
N TRP A 672 -47.73 7.33 -32.55
CA TRP A 672 -48.05 6.85 -31.20
C TRP A 672 -49.17 7.69 -30.58
N GLY A 673 -50.10 7.03 -29.90
CA GLY A 673 -51.04 7.66 -28.96
C GLY A 673 -50.30 8.29 -27.75
N ASP A 674 -51.05 8.91 -26.84
CA ASP A 674 -50.56 9.75 -25.73
C ASP A 674 -49.70 9.02 -24.68
N GLY A 675 -48.45 8.71 -25.03
CA GLY A 675 -47.46 8.10 -24.14
C GLY A 675 -46.42 9.11 -23.57
N PRO A 676 -45.67 8.73 -22.51
CA PRO A 676 -44.71 9.61 -21.82
C PRO A 676 -43.63 10.21 -22.74
N ALA A 677 -43.15 9.45 -23.73
CA ALA A 677 -42.12 9.90 -24.67
C ALA A 677 -42.57 11.07 -25.56
N LYS A 678 -43.86 11.14 -25.93
CA LYS A 678 -44.42 12.25 -26.71
C LYS A 678 -44.41 13.56 -25.90
N LYS A 679 -44.85 13.50 -24.64
CA LYS A 679 -44.84 14.62 -23.71
C LYS A 679 -43.43 15.17 -23.49
N TRP A 680 -42.44 14.29 -23.32
CA TRP A 680 -41.05 14.69 -23.19
C TRP A 680 -40.46 15.30 -24.48
N LEU A 681 -40.81 14.78 -25.66
CA LEU A 681 -40.40 15.37 -26.95
C LEU A 681 -41.02 16.76 -27.17
N GLU A 682 -42.28 16.96 -26.80
CA GLU A 682 -42.96 18.26 -26.82
C GLU A 682 -42.30 19.25 -25.87
N GLN A 683 -41.92 18.81 -24.66
CA GLN A 683 -41.17 19.61 -23.70
C GLN A 683 -39.80 20.02 -24.26
N ILE A 684 -39.04 19.09 -24.85
CA ILE A 684 -37.76 19.39 -25.50
C ILE A 684 -37.95 20.43 -26.62
N GLN A 685 -39.01 20.31 -27.43
CA GLN A 685 -39.31 21.26 -28.49
C GLN A 685 -39.70 22.65 -27.96
N ALA A 686 -40.47 22.71 -26.87
CA ALA A 686 -40.82 23.95 -26.21
C ALA A 686 -39.58 24.66 -25.64
N LEU A 687 -38.72 23.91 -24.95
CA LEU A 687 -37.43 24.39 -24.45
C LEU A 687 -36.52 24.86 -25.59
N HIS A 688 -36.55 24.22 -26.77
CA HIS A 688 -35.82 24.68 -27.96
C HIS A 688 -36.27 26.04 -28.43
N ARG A 689 -37.59 26.21 -28.61
CA ARG A 689 -38.16 27.44 -29.15
C ARG A 689 -37.87 28.61 -28.22
N ASP A 690 -38.05 28.40 -26.91
CA ASP A 690 -37.79 29.40 -25.89
C ASP A 690 -36.30 29.80 -25.84
N ALA A 691 -35.40 28.81 -25.78
CA ALA A 691 -33.95 29.02 -25.83
C ALA A 691 -33.49 29.74 -27.12
N TRP A 692 -34.12 29.43 -28.27
CA TRP A 692 -33.70 29.97 -29.56
C TRP A 692 -34.20 31.41 -29.80
N GLN A 693 -35.35 31.79 -29.25
CA GLN A 693 -35.92 33.13 -29.39
C GLN A 693 -35.23 34.19 -28.52
N GLY A 694 -34.62 33.78 -27.39
CA GLY A 694 -33.96 34.69 -26.44
C GLY A 694 -32.48 34.98 -26.70
N MET A 695 -31.87 34.55 -27.81
CA MET A 695 -30.41 34.53 -27.89
C MET A 695 -29.75 35.90 -28.12
N LYS A 696 -28.92 36.32 -27.17
CA LYS A 696 -27.93 37.42 -27.26
C LYS A 696 -26.67 37.04 -28.04
N VAL A 697 -26.82 36.35 -29.19
CA VAL A 697 -25.69 35.74 -29.94
C VAL A 697 -24.58 36.75 -30.26
N HIS A 698 -24.97 38.00 -30.57
CA HIS A 698 -24.03 39.07 -30.89
C HIS A 698 -23.19 39.53 -29.69
N GLU A 699 -23.75 39.52 -28.47
CA GLU A 699 -23.01 39.85 -27.23
C GLU A 699 -21.92 38.79 -26.98
N TRP A 700 -22.25 37.50 -27.11
CA TRP A 700 -21.27 36.42 -26.98
C TRP A 700 -20.19 36.48 -28.06
N GLN A 701 -20.57 36.73 -29.32
CA GLN A 701 -19.61 36.88 -30.42
C GLN A 701 -18.62 38.03 -30.19
N ALA A 702 -19.07 39.13 -29.58
CA ALA A 702 -18.21 40.25 -29.21
C ALA A 702 -17.24 39.88 -28.08
N VAL A 703 -17.73 39.21 -27.03
CA VAL A 703 -16.91 38.70 -25.92
C VAL A 703 -15.81 37.76 -26.44
N TYR A 704 -16.13 36.76 -27.28
CA TYR A 704 -15.15 35.83 -27.87
C TYR A 704 -14.09 36.50 -28.76
N SER A 705 -14.42 37.63 -29.40
CA SER A 705 -13.48 38.34 -30.27
C SER A 705 -12.34 39.00 -29.46
N GLY A 706 -12.58 39.34 -28.19
CA GLY A 706 -11.57 39.84 -27.25
C GLY A 706 -10.65 38.75 -26.66
N PHE A 707 -11.04 37.47 -26.70
CA PHE A 707 -10.29 36.36 -26.10
C PHE A 707 -9.06 35.93 -26.89
N LYS A 708 -9.07 36.12 -28.21
CA LYS A 708 -8.03 35.59 -29.11
C LYS A 708 -6.62 36.09 -28.78
N GLY A 709 -6.50 37.29 -28.19
CA GLY A 709 -5.23 37.88 -27.77
C GLY A 709 -4.70 37.45 -26.39
N ARG A 710 -5.51 36.73 -25.59
CA ARG A 710 -5.17 36.31 -24.21
C ARG A 710 -4.87 34.82 -24.08
N LEU A 711 -4.96 34.06 -25.17
CA LEU A 711 -4.69 32.62 -25.21
C LEU A 711 -3.20 32.33 -24.97
N PRO A 712 -2.83 31.52 -23.96
CA PRO A 712 -1.48 31.01 -23.82
C PRO A 712 -1.07 30.21 -25.07
N SER A 713 0.13 30.48 -25.58
CA SER A 713 0.65 29.89 -26.83
C SER A 713 0.85 28.36 -26.82
N ARG A 714 0.64 27.69 -25.68
CA ARG A 714 0.92 26.26 -25.46
C ARG A 714 -0.26 25.43 -24.92
N LEU A 715 -1.48 25.97 -24.86
CA LEU A 715 -2.65 25.19 -24.38
C LEU A 715 -3.21 24.28 -25.48
N ASP A 716 -2.94 22.98 -25.39
CA ASP A 716 -3.58 21.97 -26.25
C ASP A 716 -4.92 21.52 -25.64
N LEU A 717 -5.98 22.30 -25.88
CA LEU A 717 -7.33 22.10 -25.33
C LEU A 717 -8.11 20.93 -25.95
N ARG A 718 -7.44 20.05 -26.70
CA ARG A 718 -8.06 18.91 -27.42
C ARG A 718 -8.78 17.91 -26.53
N TYR A 719 -8.52 17.96 -25.22
CA TYR A 719 -9.09 17.05 -24.23
C TYR A 719 -10.02 17.77 -23.25
N ALA A 720 -10.38 19.04 -23.47
CA ALA A 720 -11.28 19.77 -22.60
C ALA A 720 -12.74 19.65 -23.08
N ARG A 721 -13.66 19.37 -22.16
CA ARG A 721 -15.11 19.31 -22.37
C ARG A 721 -15.84 20.13 -21.34
N PHE A 722 -17.06 20.52 -21.64
CA PHE A 722 -17.91 21.23 -20.68
C PHE A 722 -19.00 20.28 -20.16
N ASP A 723 -19.07 20.13 -18.85
CA ASP A 723 -20.22 19.48 -18.21
C ASP A 723 -21.27 20.54 -17.91
N ALA A 724 -22.40 20.45 -18.62
CA ALA A 724 -23.50 21.39 -18.51
C ALA A 724 -24.30 21.25 -17.20
N LEU A 725 -24.29 20.08 -16.55
CA LEU A 725 -25.02 19.87 -15.29
C LEU A 725 -24.28 20.49 -14.11
N SER A 726 -22.96 20.29 -14.06
CA SER A 726 -22.12 20.84 -13.00
C SER A 726 -21.57 22.24 -13.30
N ASN A 727 -21.82 22.75 -14.52
CA ASN A 727 -21.29 24.02 -15.03
C ASN A 727 -19.76 24.12 -14.90
N ARG A 728 -19.05 23.03 -15.17
CA ARG A 728 -17.61 22.92 -14.99
C ARG A 728 -16.93 22.37 -16.24
N MET A 729 -15.75 22.90 -16.55
CA MET A 729 -14.91 22.31 -17.59
C MET A 729 -14.15 21.10 -17.04
N VAL A 730 -14.27 19.97 -17.72
CA VAL A 730 -13.64 18.70 -17.36
C VAL A 730 -12.69 18.30 -18.49
N CYS A 731 -11.44 17.96 -18.15
CA CYS A 731 -10.55 17.33 -19.12
C CYS A 731 -10.96 15.86 -19.30
N SER A 732 -11.46 15.47 -20.48
CA SER A 732 -11.79 14.09 -20.81
C SER A 732 -11.35 13.67 -22.22
N ARG A 733 -10.81 12.45 -22.33
CA ARG A 733 -10.44 11.81 -23.60
C ARG A 733 -11.62 11.06 -24.24
N GLN A 734 -12.85 11.32 -23.82
CA GLN A 734 -14.03 10.61 -24.33
C GLN A 734 -14.25 10.80 -25.84
N ASP A 735 -13.79 11.90 -26.46
CA ASP A 735 -13.80 12.04 -27.93
C ASP A 735 -12.86 11.06 -28.62
N LEU A 736 -11.71 10.79 -28.01
CA LEU A 736 -10.74 9.81 -28.47
C LEU A 736 -11.21 8.37 -28.18
N ASN A 737 -11.87 8.12 -27.05
CA ASN A 737 -12.54 6.83 -26.79
C ASN A 737 -13.69 6.59 -27.75
N THR A 738 -14.50 7.61 -28.05
CA THR A 738 -15.59 7.51 -29.04
C THR A 738 -15.02 7.32 -30.44
N PHE A 739 -13.92 7.99 -30.78
CA PHE A 739 -13.18 7.76 -32.01
C PHE A 739 -12.60 6.34 -32.06
N GLN A 740 -11.97 5.84 -31.00
CA GLN A 740 -11.44 4.48 -30.92
C GLN A 740 -12.56 3.44 -30.98
N THR A 741 -13.70 3.65 -30.33
CA THR A 741 -14.88 2.76 -30.38
C THR A 741 -15.54 2.81 -31.77
N ARG A 742 -15.67 3.99 -32.38
CA ARG A 742 -16.13 4.14 -33.78
C ARG A 742 -15.13 3.55 -34.77
N THR A 743 -13.82 3.66 -34.52
CA THR A 743 -12.74 3.12 -35.36
C THR A 743 -12.65 1.61 -35.21
N ARG A 744 -12.80 1.08 -33.99
CA ARG A 744 -12.84 -0.36 -33.71
C ARG A 744 -14.12 -1.00 -34.23
N GLY A 745 -15.26 -0.31 -34.14
CA GLY A 745 -16.52 -0.67 -34.78
C GLY A 745 -16.47 -0.61 -36.31
N ARG A 746 -15.75 0.38 -36.88
CA ARG A 746 -15.44 0.42 -38.31
C ARG A 746 -14.48 -0.70 -38.71
N LEU A 747 -13.44 -0.99 -37.92
CA LEU A 747 -12.47 -2.06 -38.15
C LEU A 747 -13.11 -3.46 -38.07
N SER A 748 -14.06 -3.68 -37.15
CA SER A 748 -14.82 -4.93 -37.08
C SER A 748 -15.77 -5.12 -38.27
N GLY A 749 -16.06 -4.05 -39.03
CA GLY A 749 -16.88 -4.08 -40.25
C GLY A 749 -16.09 -3.84 -41.55
N MET A 750 -14.78 -3.61 -41.49
CA MET A 750 -13.94 -3.31 -42.66
C MET A 750 -13.22 -4.56 -43.16
N ARG A 751 -13.31 -4.83 -44.46
CA ARG A 751 -12.39 -5.74 -45.15
C ARG A 751 -10.99 -5.11 -45.19
N PHE A 752 -9.96 -5.94 -45.01
CA PHE A 752 -8.54 -5.58 -44.79
C PHE A 752 -7.95 -4.51 -45.73
N TRP A 753 -8.51 -4.37 -46.94
CA TRP A 753 -8.00 -3.51 -48.02
C TRP A 753 -8.32 -2.01 -47.90
N ASN A 754 -9.22 -1.59 -47.01
CA ASN A 754 -9.59 -0.17 -46.82
C ASN A 754 -8.91 0.51 -45.61
N PHE A 755 -7.93 -0.16 -44.98
CA PHE A 755 -7.20 0.40 -43.84
C PHE A 755 -6.25 1.50 -44.32
N GLN A 756 -6.47 2.76 -43.91
CA GLN A 756 -5.57 3.89 -44.17
C GLN A 756 -4.49 3.95 -43.07
N PRO A 757 -3.31 3.31 -43.24
CA PRO A 757 -2.38 3.05 -42.13
C PRO A 757 -1.71 4.33 -41.65
N PHE A 758 -1.48 5.29 -42.56
CA PHE A 758 -0.74 6.52 -42.28
C PHE A 758 -1.50 7.51 -41.37
N ARG A 759 -2.83 7.59 -41.46
CA ARG A 759 -3.65 8.42 -40.55
C ARG A 759 -3.72 7.82 -39.14
N PHE A 760 -3.76 6.48 -39.06
CA PHE A 760 -3.73 5.75 -37.80
C PHE A 760 -2.37 5.85 -37.13
N ALA A 761 -1.28 5.63 -37.89
CA ALA A 761 0.10 5.75 -37.42
C ALA A 761 0.43 7.16 -36.94
N GLY A 762 0.02 8.21 -37.65
CA GLY A 762 0.28 9.60 -37.24
C GLY A 762 -0.42 10.01 -35.93
N THR A 763 -1.60 9.44 -35.64
CA THR A 763 -2.34 9.71 -34.40
C THR A 763 -1.82 8.85 -33.25
N PHE A 764 -1.57 7.56 -33.52
CA PHE A 764 -0.95 6.64 -32.57
C PHE A 764 0.46 7.10 -32.16
N PHE A 765 1.27 7.59 -33.10
CA PHE A 765 2.60 8.12 -32.82
C PHE A 765 2.56 9.39 -31.95
N LYS A 766 1.58 10.27 -32.17
CA LYS A 766 1.36 11.46 -31.32
C LYS A 766 0.87 11.09 -29.92
N GLU A 767 -0.07 10.15 -29.81
CA GLU A 767 -0.50 9.60 -28.52
C GLU A 767 0.65 8.91 -27.79
N PHE A 768 1.46 8.15 -28.51
CA PHE A 768 2.64 7.47 -27.98
C PHE A 768 3.70 8.46 -27.50
N LEU A 769 3.96 9.55 -28.23
CA LEU A 769 4.86 10.63 -27.80
C LEU A 769 4.37 11.36 -26.55
N LEU A 770 3.07 11.62 -26.42
CA LEU A 770 2.45 12.21 -25.23
C LEU A 770 2.54 11.27 -24.03
N ILE A 771 2.22 9.98 -24.23
CA ILE A 771 2.39 8.93 -23.23
C ILE A 771 3.86 8.84 -22.79
N ILE A 772 4.81 8.90 -23.72
CA ILE A 772 6.25 8.94 -23.41
C ILE A 772 6.61 10.20 -22.63
N THR A 773 6.04 11.36 -22.97
CA THR A 773 6.33 12.62 -22.29
C THR A 773 5.79 12.61 -20.86
N PHE A 774 4.54 12.17 -20.68
CA PHE A 774 3.92 11.98 -19.36
C PHE A 774 4.69 10.93 -18.54
N ALA A 775 5.01 9.77 -19.12
CA ALA A 775 5.81 8.75 -18.48
C ALA A 775 7.19 9.30 -18.08
N ARG A 776 7.85 10.10 -18.93
CA ARG A 776 9.11 10.78 -18.59
C ARG A 776 8.94 11.74 -17.42
N SER A 777 7.85 12.51 -17.35
CA SER A 777 7.58 13.41 -16.20
C SER A 777 7.37 12.62 -14.91
N VAL A 778 6.59 11.53 -14.96
CA VAL A 778 6.38 10.63 -13.83
C VAL A 778 7.70 9.98 -13.40
N PHE A 779 8.45 9.37 -14.32
CA PHE A 779 9.75 8.74 -14.04
C PHE A 779 10.83 9.74 -13.62
N ALA A 780 10.79 10.99 -14.08
CA ALA A 780 11.65 12.06 -13.58
C ALA A 780 11.28 12.43 -12.13
N SER A 781 9.98 12.52 -11.80
CA SER A 781 9.54 12.75 -10.42
C SER A 781 10.00 11.65 -9.45
N PHE A 782 10.09 10.39 -9.93
CA PHE A 782 10.65 9.28 -9.16
C PHE A 782 12.17 9.41 -8.92
N ARG A 783 12.89 10.25 -9.69
CA ARG A 783 14.36 10.37 -9.69
C ARG A 783 14.89 11.69 -9.12
N SER A 784 14.11 12.77 -9.08
CA SER A 784 14.56 14.10 -8.69
C SER A 784 13.80 14.66 -7.49
N GLU A 785 14.52 15.31 -6.58
CA GLU A 785 13.95 16.24 -5.58
C GLU A 785 13.18 17.35 -6.29
N LEU A 786 11.84 17.32 -6.22
CA LEU A 786 10.89 18.31 -6.75
C LEU A 786 11.02 18.67 -8.26
N PRO A 787 9.93 18.86 -9.01
CA PRO A 787 10.02 19.43 -10.34
C PRO A 787 10.49 20.89 -10.25
N ARG A 788 11.55 21.25 -10.99
CA ARG A 788 11.94 22.64 -11.35
C ARG A 788 10.82 23.44 -12.08
N ALA A 789 9.60 22.92 -12.16
CA ALA A 789 8.53 23.39 -13.04
C ALA A 789 7.68 24.54 -12.47
N ILE A 790 8.10 25.18 -11.37
CA ILE A 790 7.44 26.39 -10.83
C ILE A 790 8.26 27.66 -11.15
N GLN A 791 9.46 27.53 -11.74
CA GLN A 791 10.29 28.67 -12.14
C GLN A 791 10.28 29.00 -13.65
N GLN A 792 9.30 28.51 -14.43
CA GLN A 792 9.09 28.97 -15.81
C GLN A 792 7.63 29.27 -16.13
#